data_AF-A0A7R7JE38-F1
#
_entry.id   AF-A0A7R7JE38-F1
#
_cell.length_a   1.000
_cell.length_b   1.000
_cell.length_c   1.000
_cell.angle_alpha   90.00
_cell.angle_beta   90.00
_cell.angle_gamma   90.00
#
_symmetry.space_group_name_H-M   'P 1'
#
loop_
_entity.id
_entity.type
_entity.pdbx_description
1 polymer ?
#
loop_
_entity_poly.entity_id
_entity_poly.type
_entity_poly.pdbx_seq_one_letter_code
_entity_poly.pdbx_strand_id
1 'polypeptide(L)'
;MLDIEWGKGGGSDWDGGISVHGGTLVSAEPLLLNKEDSIESITSESITWKSLVSGASDAIVLRLEGDERTLLRFRRGTEHVDIRISELLDGPERYSLPESQGLIDARRSRSSVFELKKNVERYVFSPGETLRLQLGVDLLPAYSRETIKYELCITDDLADDSNYRECRMGIANRIDEVFSIDESVALPVEEGVYSLRLTSSEFPVELSQYRLQFVVIDPYKQVESMDNAGSRTRVVDYIDASKAHPESVFRDDGESVVKSSGGVTYRGSGTDGESSRGRKSLSEVRTSWFAYRLKVDAPGKPHRLEITYPADVRMRYVVSLFEDEKYTRSENLVDQGIVSDGGGKPGDVRTKEIIFWPRTHGPAVAFVNALTGSRASVVDITLKEYTDGLPDNSDKYNKEEITIGPYFEESHLPRHLGGAPSLDNSSGLSSGSYTDWTAYYEAVTRLAQMLKYRGENAAMFPVLTYGASLYPSEYIDSSDRYDTGINYRDGRHPQQKDIVELILRVFDRDGLRFIPVFAFYSRLPGVEAHLEKHPSDSDGVLMRHRNGEYAHRALRFAGGGEFGPAYNPLHPVVQGELTKIINEFVDRYGEHDSLTDIAIQINTTGWTQYPGLDWGYDAYSLTAFTGEFPEYAGGTGSHGSRANIVDNIFSDEGARETWVRWRGIRVAEFYRELNDIVGNAGADRKLVAAYMNIFSSRYTDIRPRQALKKSIPPERILAEKAVSPSILNELAGMRIWRPIRVPYAFTRKPDNIALFSVQKDIEEFFIRAGSDGAVEFNDYFESKAPGISSNWWWDMRYKTVATVQHPEMYMKFKLPEDRVYMYGGWQFLQH
;
A
#
# COMPACT_ATOMS: atom_id res chain seq x y z
N MET A 1 -12.65 -4.43 -27.44
CA MET A 1 -12.63 -4.57 -25.97
C MET A 1 -13.96 -4.10 -25.39
N LEU A 2 -14.50 -4.78 -24.38
CA LEU A 2 -15.79 -4.48 -23.75
C LEU A 2 -15.67 -4.45 -22.24
N ASP A 3 -16.45 -3.58 -21.58
CA ASP A 3 -16.62 -3.60 -20.13
C ASP A 3 -18.00 -4.18 -19.83
N ILE A 4 -18.05 -5.24 -19.02
CA ILE A 4 -19.29 -5.87 -18.56
C ILE A 4 -19.35 -5.73 -17.03
N GLU A 5 -20.31 -4.96 -16.54
CA GLU A 5 -20.58 -4.77 -15.12
C GLU A 5 -21.91 -5.44 -14.76
N TRP A 6 -21.99 -6.05 -13.58
CA TRP A 6 -23.23 -6.63 -13.07
C TRP A 6 -23.39 -6.37 -11.59
N GLY A 7 -24.62 -6.15 -11.14
CA GLY A 7 -24.88 -5.75 -9.75
C GLY A 7 -26.28 -5.19 -9.53
N LYS A 8 -26.52 -4.66 -8.32
CA LYS A 8 -27.79 -4.16 -7.77
C LYS A 8 -28.90 -5.23 -7.74
N GLY A 9 -29.55 -5.43 -6.59
CA GLY A 9 -30.58 -6.49 -6.41
C GLY A 9 -30.65 -7.18 -5.03
N GLY A 10 -29.93 -6.70 -4.01
CA GLY A 10 -29.84 -7.36 -2.69
C GLY A 10 -28.69 -8.36 -2.61
N GLY A 11 -28.23 -8.65 -1.37
CA GLY A 11 -26.98 -9.36 -1.05
C GLY A 11 -26.93 -10.81 -1.54
N SER A 12 -26.70 -10.98 -2.84
CA SER A 12 -26.67 -12.27 -3.52
C SER A 12 -25.26 -12.57 -4.01
N ASP A 13 -24.86 -13.84 -4.00
CA ASP A 13 -23.64 -14.30 -4.65
C ASP A 13 -23.79 -14.17 -6.18
N TRP A 14 -22.78 -13.57 -6.82
CA TRP A 14 -22.73 -13.26 -8.26
C TRP A 14 -21.90 -14.26 -9.06
N ASP A 15 -21.75 -15.49 -8.57
CA ASP A 15 -21.05 -16.58 -9.27
C ASP A 15 -21.67 -16.83 -10.66
N GLY A 16 -20.83 -16.94 -11.69
CA GLY A 16 -21.31 -16.92 -13.06
C GLY A 16 -20.24 -17.15 -14.12
N GLY A 17 -20.64 -16.93 -15.36
CA GLY A 17 -19.76 -17.06 -16.52
C GLY A 17 -20.27 -16.32 -17.74
N ILE A 18 -19.37 -16.02 -18.67
CA ILE A 18 -19.70 -15.50 -20.00
C ILE A 18 -19.22 -16.52 -21.03
N SER A 19 -20.08 -16.92 -21.96
CA SER A 19 -19.69 -17.70 -23.13
C SER A 19 -19.78 -16.86 -24.40
N VAL A 20 -18.79 -16.98 -25.27
CA VAL A 20 -18.66 -16.28 -26.54
C VAL A 20 -19.12 -17.21 -27.67
N HIS A 21 -20.02 -16.73 -28.52
CA HIS A 21 -20.51 -17.47 -29.69
C HIS A 21 -20.28 -16.65 -30.97
N GLY A 22 -19.65 -17.27 -31.98
CA GLY A 22 -19.32 -16.57 -33.23
C GLY A 22 -18.18 -15.56 -33.07
N GLY A 23 -17.24 -15.82 -32.16
CA GLY A 23 -16.05 -15.02 -31.89
C GLY A 23 -15.10 -15.80 -30.96
N THR A 24 -14.00 -15.17 -30.55
CA THR A 24 -12.98 -15.73 -29.68
C THR A 24 -12.65 -14.76 -28.54
N LEU A 25 -12.63 -15.28 -27.32
CA LEU A 25 -12.12 -14.59 -26.15
C LEU A 25 -10.59 -14.59 -26.19
N VAL A 26 -9.99 -13.42 -26.29
CA VAL A 26 -8.54 -13.23 -26.31
C VAL A 26 -8.00 -13.08 -24.89
N SER A 27 -8.64 -12.23 -24.09
CA SER A 27 -8.33 -12.04 -22.68
C SER A 27 -9.54 -11.59 -21.91
N ALA A 28 -9.51 -11.79 -20.60
CA ALA A 28 -10.50 -11.28 -19.67
C ALA A 28 -9.81 -10.84 -18.38
N GLU A 29 -10.04 -9.58 -18.01
CA GLU A 29 -9.36 -8.93 -16.89
C GLU A 29 -10.39 -8.46 -15.84
N PRO A 30 -10.22 -8.84 -14.57
CA PRO A 30 -11.11 -8.39 -13.51
C PRO A 30 -10.97 -6.88 -13.28
N LEU A 31 -12.08 -6.15 -13.21
CA LEU A 31 -12.11 -4.69 -13.01
C LEU A 31 -12.65 -4.30 -11.62
N LEU A 32 -13.74 -4.95 -11.20
CA LEU A 32 -14.31 -4.81 -9.84
C LEU A 32 -14.41 -6.16 -9.13
N LEU A 33 -13.76 -7.18 -9.68
CA LEU A 33 -13.59 -8.49 -9.09
C LEU A 33 -12.24 -8.55 -8.35
N ASN A 34 -12.16 -9.31 -7.26
CA ASN A 34 -10.90 -9.48 -6.55
C ASN A 34 -9.92 -10.31 -7.40
N LYS A 35 -8.80 -9.69 -7.81
CA LYS A 35 -7.85 -10.24 -8.79
C LYS A 35 -7.31 -11.63 -8.46
N GLU A 36 -7.04 -11.92 -7.19
CA GLU A 36 -6.24 -13.10 -6.82
C GLU A 36 -7.02 -14.43 -6.79
N ASP A 37 -8.35 -14.42 -6.65
CA ASP A 37 -9.15 -15.64 -6.42
C ASP A 37 -10.53 -15.69 -7.13
N SER A 38 -10.93 -14.63 -7.85
CA SER A 38 -12.30 -14.55 -8.40
C SER A 38 -12.47 -15.22 -9.76
N ILE A 39 -11.48 -15.26 -10.65
CA ILE A 39 -11.62 -15.93 -11.95
C ILE A 39 -11.24 -17.40 -11.80
N GLU A 40 -12.19 -18.30 -12.07
CA GLU A 40 -11.99 -19.75 -11.93
C GLU A 40 -11.41 -20.39 -13.19
N SER A 41 -11.83 -19.92 -14.37
CA SER A 41 -11.31 -20.44 -15.65
C SER A 41 -11.47 -19.43 -16.78
N ILE A 42 -10.50 -19.40 -17.69
CA ILE A 42 -10.53 -18.64 -18.94
C ILE A 42 -10.18 -19.61 -20.07
N THR A 43 -10.99 -19.61 -21.13
CA THR A 43 -10.74 -20.31 -22.39
C THR A 43 -11.02 -19.36 -23.56
N SER A 44 -10.72 -19.79 -24.78
CA SER A 44 -11.06 -19.03 -25.99
C SER A 44 -12.57 -18.85 -26.22
N GLU A 45 -13.42 -19.59 -25.49
CA GLU A 45 -14.88 -19.59 -25.69
C GLU A 45 -15.65 -19.14 -24.44
N SER A 46 -15.02 -19.09 -23.27
CA SER A 46 -15.71 -18.77 -22.04
C SER A 46 -14.80 -18.30 -20.93
N ILE A 47 -15.40 -17.57 -20.00
CA ILE A 47 -14.85 -17.27 -18.69
C ILE A 47 -15.84 -17.66 -17.60
N THR A 48 -15.36 -18.19 -16.48
CA THR A 48 -16.13 -18.41 -15.25
C THR A 48 -15.48 -17.73 -14.06
N TRP A 49 -16.30 -17.26 -13.13
CA TRP A 49 -15.83 -16.58 -11.94
C TRP A 49 -16.68 -16.94 -10.71
N LYS A 50 -16.09 -16.69 -9.56
CA LYS A 50 -16.69 -16.73 -8.24
C LYS A 50 -16.61 -15.35 -7.59
N SER A 51 -17.77 -14.82 -7.22
CA SER A 51 -17.85 -13.55 -6.52
C SER A 51 -17.47 -13.77 -5.06
N LEU A 52 -16.39 -13.13 -4.63
CA LEU A 52 -15.86 -13.28 -3.26
C LEU A 52 -16.36 -12.17 -2.33
N VAL A 53 -17.21 -11.27 -2.83
CA VAL A 53 -17.67 -10.10 -2.09
C VAL A 53 -19.20 -10.04 -2.14
N SER A 54 -19.84 -9.75 -1.00
CA SER A 54 -21.27 -9.39 -0.95
C SER A 54 -21.51 -7.93 -1.40
N GLY A 55 -20.83 -7.53 -2.48
CA GLY A 55 -20.75 -6.17 -3.00
C GLY A 55 -22.01 -5.69 -3.73
N ALA A 56 -22.04 -4.39 -4.05
CA ALA A 56 -23.13 -3.78 -4.81
C ALA A 56 -23.06 -4.10 -6.32
N SER A 57 -21.87 -4.36 -6.85
CA SER A 57 -21.59 -4.73 -8.26
C SER A 57 -20.17 -5.30 -8.43
N ASP A 58 -20.00 -6.15 -9.43
CA ASP A 58 -18.74 -6.71 -9.93
C ASP A 58 -18.59 -6.34 -11.42
N ALA A 59 -17.38 -6.43 -11.99
CA ALA A 59 -17.13 -6.11 -13.38
C ALA A 59 -15.88 -6.79 -13.95
N ILE A 60 -15.90 -6.98 -15.28
CA ILE A 60 -14.81 -7.55 -16.06
C ILE A 60 -14.62 -6.80 -17.39
N VAL A 61 -13.37 -6.70 -17.84
CA VAL A 61 -13.01 -6.22 -19.17
C VAL A 61 -12.70 -7.42 -20.07
N LEU A 62 -13.33 -7.49 -21.24
CA LEU A 62 -13.14 -8.56 -22.22
C LEU A 62 -12.45 -8.05 -23.48
N ARG A 63 -11.38 -8.71 -23.90
CA ARG A 63 -10.83 -8.57 -25.25
C ARG A 63 -11.36 -9.71 -26.12
N LEU A 64 -12.03 -9.35 -27.21
CA LEU A 64 -12.71 -10.29 -28.10
C LEU A 64 -12.24 -10.07 -29.54
N GLU A 65 -12.07 -11.16 -30.26
CA GLU A 65 -11.97 -11.18 -31.72
C GLU A 65 -13.31 -11.70 -32.27
N GLY A 66 -14.01 -10.89 -33.05
CA GLY A 66 -15.35 -11.20 -33.52
C GLY A 66 -15.94 -10.11 -34.41
N ASP A 67 -17.13 -10.36 -34.95
CA ASP A 67 -17.88 -9.41 -35.77
C ASP A 67 -19.15 -8.93 -35.06
N GLU A 68 -19.95 -8.10 -35.74
CA GLU A 68 -21.21 -7.56 -35.21
C GLU A 68 -22.25 -8.64 -34.82
N ARG A 69 -22.06 -9.89 -35.27
CA ARG A 69 -22.93 -11.04 -35.00
C ARG A 69 -22.45 -11.86 -33.80
N THR A 70 -21.25 -11.60 -33.31
CA THR A 70 -20.73 -12.23 -32.09
C THR A 70 -21.70 -11.98 -30.94
N LEU A 71 -21.97 -13.03 -30.17
CA LEU A 71 -22.92 -13.05 -29.08
C LEU A 71 -22.21 -13.45 -27.78
N LEU A 72 -22.39 -12.64 -26.75
CA LEU A 72 -21.97 -12.96 -25.40
C LEU A 72 -23.17 -13.41 -24.59
N ARG A 73 -23.10 -14.63 -24.06
CA ARG A 73 -24.12 -15.13 -23.14
C ARG A 73 -23.59 -15.03 -21.72
N PHE A 74 -24.08 -14.05 -20.98
CA PHE A 74 -23.83 -13.90 -19.56
C PHE A 74 -24.76 -14.85 -18.79
N ARG A 75 -24.21 -15.63 -17.85
CA ARG A 75 -24.94 -16.63 -17.06
C ARG A 75 -24.73 -16.43 -15.57
N ARG A 76 -25.82 -16.60 -14.81
CA ARG A 76 -25.83 -16.70 -13.35
C ARG A 76 -26.81 -17.79 -12.93
N GLY A 77 -26.31 -18.87 -12.34
CA GLY A 77 -27.14 -20.04 -12.04
C GLY A 77 -27.87 -20.57 -13.29
N THR A 78 -29.20 -20.57 -13.27
CA THR A 78 -30.05 -20.94 -14.43
C THR A 78 -30.46 -19.75 -15.30
N GLU A 79 -30.27 -18.52 -14.83
CA GLU A 79 -30.57 -17.30 -15.58
C GLU A 79 -29.47 -16.99 -16.59
N HIS A 80 -29.86 -16.36 -17.70
CA HIS A 80 -28.91 -15.85 -18.67
C HIS A 80 -29.45 -14.63 -19.41
N VAL A 81 -28.53 -13.82 -19.93
CA VAL A 81 -28.83 -12.81 -20.94
C VAL A 81 -27.85 -12.89 -22.11
N ASP A 82 -28.37 -12.59 -23.28
CA ASP A 82 -27.68 -12.62 -24.55
C ASP A 82 -27.40 -11.18 -24.99
N ILE A 83 -26.12 -10.82 -25.13
CA ILE A 83 -25.62 -9.49 -25.47
C ILE A 83 -24.97 -9.59 -26.86
N ARG A 84 -25.52 -8.91 -27.86
CA ARG A 84 -24.92 -8.89 -29.20
C ARG A 84 -23.95 -7.74 -29.33
N ILE A 85 -22.81 -7.97 -29.99
CA ILE A 85 -21.84 -6.88 -30.24
C ILE A 85 -22.47 -5.72 -31.02
N SER A 86 -23.38 -6.03 -31.97
CA SER A 86 -24.15 -5.02 -32.71
C SER A 86 -24.96 -4.06 -31.84
N GLU A 87 -25.41 -4.49 -30.66
CA GLU A 87 -26.19 -3.66 -29.73
C GLU A 87 -25.29 -2.64 -29.01
N LEU A 88 -24.00 -2.95 -28.86
CA LEU A 88 -23.03 -2.10 -28.14
C LEU A 88 -22.33 -1.06 -29.04
N LEU A 89 -22.71 -0.97 -30.31
CA LEU A 89 -22.01 -0.11 -31.29
C LEU A 89 -22.36 1.37 -31.14
N ASP A 90 -23.61 1.63 -30.74
CA ASP A 90 -24.16 2.99 -30.64
C ASP A 90 -24.09 3.55 -29.21
N GLY A 91 -23.81 2.70 -28.22
CA GLY A 91 -23.70 3.09 -26.80
C GLY A 91 -23.72 1.90 -25.84
N PRO A 92 -23.72 2.15 -24.52
CA PRO A 92 -23.90 1.14 -23.49
C PRO A 92 -25.33 0.62 -23.48
N GLU A 93 -25.48 -0.67 -23.22
CA GLU A 93 -26.79 -1.33 -23.10
C GLU A 93 -26.96 -1.92 -21.70
N ARG A 94 -28.20 -1.86 -21.20
CA ARG A 94 -28.56 -2.36 -19.88
C ARG A 94 -29.56 -3.49 -19.98
N TYR A 95 -29.22 -4.58 -19.33
CA TYR A 95 -29.99 -5.80 -19.28
C TYR A 95 -30.42 -6.11 -17.85
N SER A 96 -31.56 -6.80 -17.69
CA SER A 96 -32.09 -7.21 -16.39
C SER A 96 -32.08 -8.73 -16.25
N LEU A 97 -31.69 -9.24 -15.09
CA LEU A 97 -31.88 -10.62 -14.66
C LEU A 97 -33.13 -10.71 -13.77
N PRO A 98 -34.27 -11.20 -14.28
CA PRO A 98 -35.57 -11.02 -13.61
C PRO A 98 -35.72 -11.77 -12.28
N GLU A 99 -35.22 -13.01 -12.17
CA GLU A 99 -35.35 -13.84 -10.96
C GLU A 99 -34.45 -13.33 -9.84
N SER A 100 -33.24 -12.88 -10.18
CA SER A 100 -32.29 -12.32 -9.22
C SER A 100 -32.42 -10.81 -8.98
N GLN A 101 -33.33 -10.13 -9.70
CA GLN A 101 -33.46 -8.67 -9.73
C GLN A 101 -32.14 -7.95 -10.04
N GLY A 102 -31.23 -8.64 -10.72
CA GLY A 102 -29.91 -8.18 -11.08
C GLY A 102 -29.94 -7.24 -12.28
N LEU A 103 -28.98 -6.32 -12.36
CA LEU A 103 -28.72 -5.56 -13.57
C LEU A 103 -27.36 -5.93 -14.15
N ILE A 104 -27.27 -5.92 -15.47
CA ILE A 104 -26.03 -6.06 -16.24
C ILE A 104 -25.93 -4.82 -17.13
N ASP A 105 -24.76 -4.21 -17.17
CA ASP A 105 -24.44 -3.05 -17.99
C ASP A 105 -23.24 -3.43 -18.84
N ALA A 106 -23.45 -3.43 -20.15
CA ALA A 106 -22.46 -3.84 -21.13
C ALA A 106 -22.16 -2.67 -22.05
N ARG A 107 -20.87 -2.44 -22.33
CA ARG A 107 -20.45 -1.36 -23.21
C ARG A 107 -19.17 -1.70 -23.93
N ARG A 108 -18.91 -0.98 -25.02
CA ARG A 108 -17.54 -0.88 -25.54
C ARG A 108 -16.68 -0.08 -24.55
N SER A 109 -15.52 -0.61 -24.21
CA SER A 109 -14.57 0.11 -23.37
C SER A 109 -14.14 1.40 -24.09
N ARG A 110 -13.99 2.52 -23.38
CA ARG A 110 -13.58 3.78 -24.04
C ARG A 110 -12.13 3.73 -24.56
N SER A 111 -11.29 2.89 -23.95
CA SER A 111 -9.98 2.49 -24.46
C SER A 111 -10.05 1.59 -25.71
N SER A 112 -11.23 1.10 -26.11
CA SER A 112 -11.39 0.23 -27.28
C SER A 112 -11.42 0.95 -28.61
N VAL A 113 -11.54 2.29 -28.61
CA VAL A 113 -11.49 3.08 -29.85
C VAL A 113 -10.12 3.69 -30.01
N PHE A 114 -9.56 4.30 -28.96
CA PHE A 114 -8.21 4.84 -28.97
C PHE A 114 -7.29 3.95 -28.12
N GLU A 115 -6.48 3.14 -28.78
CA GLU A 115 -5.49 2.28 -28.14
C GLU A 115 -4.13 2.96 -28.16
N LEU A 116 -3.44 3.04 -27.01
CA LEU A 116 -2.09 3.55 -26.96
C LEU A 116 -1.14 2.51 -27.58
N LYS A 117 -0.58 2.78 -28.77
CA LYS A 117 0.27 1.83 -29.52
C LYS A 117 1.66 1.67 -28.92
N LYS A 118 2.17 2.73 -28.28
CA LYS A 118 3.43 2.69 -27.54
C LYS A 118 3.19 3.29 -26.17
N ASN A 119 3.50 2.51 -25.13
CA ASN A 119 3.44 2.99 -23.76
C ASN A 119 4.25 4.28 -23.64
N VAL A 120 3.58 5.33 -23.15
CA VAL A 120 4.27 6.54 -22.73
C VAL A 120 5.07 6.14 -21.50
N GLU A 121 6.39 6.11 -21.61
CA GLU A 121 7.27 5.54 -20.57
C GLU A 121 7.20 6.31 -19.25
N ARG A 122 6.82 7.60 -19.27
CA ARG A 122 6.74 8.48 -18.10
C ARG A 122 5.55 9.44 -18.20
N TYR A 123 4.83 9.67 -17.09
CA TYR A 123 3.76 10.69 -17.00
C TYR A 123 4.08 11.84 -16.06
N VAL A 124 5.32 11.92 -15.60
CA VAL A 124 5.82 13.01 -14.77
C VAL A 124 6.91 13.70 -15.57
N PHE A 125 6.71 14.97 -15.86
CA PHE A 125 7.50 15.75 -16.81
C PHE A 125 8.10 16.99 -16.15
N SER A 126 9.12 17.56 -16.78
CA SER A 126 9.62 18.90 -16.45
C SER A 126 8.91 19.96 -17.31
N PRO A 127 8.88 21.24 -16.86
CA PRO A 127 8.34 22.35 -17.64
C PRO A 127 8.87 22.39 -19.07
N GLY A 128 7.94 22.45 -20.04
CA GLY A 128 8.28 22.58 -21.46
C GLY A 128 8.83 21.33 -22.14
N GLU A 129 8.84 20.17 -21.47
CA GLU A 129 9.09 18.89 -22.13
C GLU A 129 8.03 18.59 -23.21
N THR A 130 8.31 17.62 -24.08
CA THR A 130 7.40 17.22 -25.16
C THR A 130 6.89 15.82 -24.93
N LEU A 131 5.56 15.66 -24.87
CA LEU A 131 4.90 14.37 -24.85
C LEU A 131 4.66 13.89 -26.28
N ARG A 132 5.23 12.72 -26.61
CA ARG A 132 4.96 12.04 -27.89
C ARG A 132 3.90 10.98 -27.70
N LEU A 133 2.88 11.01 -28.54
CA LEU A 133 1.72 10.12 -28.44
C LEU A 133 1.53 9.36 -29.74
N GLN A 134 1.44 8.05 -29.62
CA GLN A 134 1.07 7.17 -30.71
C GLN A 134 -0.19 6.42 -30.34
N LEU A 135 -1.32 6.84 -30.92
CA LEU A 135 -2.63 6.21 -30.72
C LEU A 135 -3.05 5.45 -31.98
N GLY A 136 -3.50 4.22 -31.79
CA GLY A 136 -4.26 3.46 -32.76
C GLY A 136 -5.73 3.77 -32.62
N VAL A 137 -6.44 3.92 -33.74
CA VAL A 137 -7.91 3.95 -33.73
C VAL A 137 -8.44 2.63 -34.25
N ASP A 138 -9.03 1.84 -33.36
CA ASP A 138 -9.70 0.58 -33.69
C ASP A 138 -11.17 0.86 -34.07
N LEU A 139 -11.41 0.87 -35.37
CA LEU A 139 -12.72 1.08 -35.95
C LEU A 139 -13.34 -0.23 -36.40
N LEU A 140 -14.60 -0.42 -36.04
CA LEU A 140 -15.39 -1.50 -36.62
C LEU A 140 -15.57 -1.29 -38.13
N PRO A 141 -15.72 -2.37 -38.92
CA PRO A 141 -15.88 -2.30 -40.38
C PRO A 141 -16.98 -1.35 -40.87
N ALA A 142 -18.00 -1.09 -40.05
CA ALA A 142 -19.08 -0.14 -40.32
C ALA A 142 -18.59 1.31 -40.54
N TYR A 143 -17.44 1.67 -39.97
CA TYR A 143 -16.79 2.97 -40.14
C TYR A 143 -15.72 2.89 -41.24
N SER A 144 -16.12 2.56 -42.46
CA SER A 144 -15.23 2.55 -43.64
C SER A 144 -14.85 3.98 -44.05
N ARG A 145 -13.85 4.56 -43.38
CA ARG A 145 -13.29 5.87 -43.69
C ARG A 145 -11.81 5.75 -44.05
N GLU A 146 -11.31 6.74 -44.81
CA GLU A 146 -9.89 6.90 -45.15
C GLU A 146 -9.18 7.86 -44.18
N THR A 147 -9.92 8.78 -43.55
CA THR A 147 -9.40 9.78 -42.61
C THR A 147 -10.36 10.01 -41.44
N ILE A 148 -9.81 10.34 -40.27
CA ILE A 148 -10.56 10.81 -39.10
C ILE A 148 -10.05 12.18 -38.69
N LYS A 149 -10.94 13.16 -38.54
CA LYS A 149 -10.61 14.43 -37.88
C LYS A 149 -10.67 14.31 -36.37
N TYR A 150 -9.75 14.94 -35.69
CA TYR A 150 -9.73 15.02 -34.25
C TYR A 150 -9.25 16.40 -33.77
N GLU A 151 -9.59 16.71 -32.53
CA GLU A 151 -9.11 17.86 -31.78
C GLU A 151 -8.34 17.36 -30.55
N LEU A 152 -7.14 17.88 -30.34
CA LEU A 152 -6.28 17.55 -29.22
C LEU A 152 -6.10 18.78 -28.35
N CYS A 153 -6.49 18.71 -27.08
CA CYS A 153 -6.42 19.82 -26.15
C CYS A 153 -5.72 19.47 -24.84
N ILE A 154 -4.99 20.43 -24.27
CA ILE A 154 -4.50 20.39 -22.89
C ILE A 154 -5.42 21.24 -22.02
N THR A 155 -5.87 20.67 -20.90
CA THR A 155 -6.67 21.34 -19.87
C THR A 155 -5.97 21.25 -18.51
N ASP A 156 -6.22 22.25 -17.67
CA ASP A 156 -6.01 22.08 -16.23
C ASP A 156 -6.99 21.02 -15.73
N ASP A 157 -6.54 20.05 -14.94
CA ASP A 157 -7.44 19.01 -14.46
C ASP A 157 -8.39 19.50 -13.36
N LEU A 158 -8.02 20.59 -12.68
CA LEU A 158 -8.81 21.28 -11.66
C LEU A 158 -9.90 22.20 -12.23
N ALA A 159 -9.96 22.38 -13.56
CA ALA A 159 -10.92 23.25 -14.20
C ALA A 159 -12.03 22.43 -14.89
N ASP A 160 -13.26 22.95 -14.81
CA ASP A 160 -14.39 22.47 -15.60
C ASP A 160 -13.98 22.29 -17.08
N ASP A 161 -14.60 21.36 -17.79
CA ASP A 161 -14.29 20.87 -19.16
C ASP A 161 -14.31 21.97 -20.26
N SER A 162 -14.37 23.25 -19.86
CA SER A 162 -14.40 24.45 -20.68
C SER A 162 -13.11 25.29 -20.65
N ASN A 163 -12.17 25.03 -19.74
CA ASN A 163 -10.92 25.81 -19.61
C ASN A 163 -9.74 25.13 -20.32
N TYR A 164 -9.71 25.31 -21.64
CA TYR A 164 -8.62 24.84 -22.50
C TYR A 164 -7.43 25.80 -22.46
N ARG A 165 -6.21 25.27 -22.24
CA ARG A 165 -4.97 26.06 -22.37
C ARG A 165 -4.50 26.12 -23.81
N GLU A 166 -4.57 24.99 -24.50
CA GLU A 166 -4.16 24.84 -25.89
C GLU A 166 -5.01 23.77 -26.56
N CYS A 167 -5.44 24.00 -27.80
CA CYS A 167 -6.14 23.03 -28.64
C CYS A 167 -5.57 23.05 -30.06
N ARG A 168 -5.46 21.88 -30.68
CA ARG A 168 -4.98 21.70 -32.05
C ARG A 168 -5.87 20.73 -32.80
N MET A 169 -6.15 21.04 -34.07
CA MET A 169 -6.88 20.15 -34.95
C MET A 169 -5.91 19.27 -35.75
N GLY A 170 -6.22 17.99 -35.86
CA GLY A 170 -5.43 17.01 -36.62
C GLY A 170 -6.28 16.13 -37.51
N ILE A 171 -5.60 15.40 -38.41
CA ILE A 171 -6.21 14.41 -39.30
C ILE A 171 -5.40 13.12 -39.19
N ALA A 172 -6.04 12.04 -38.75
CA ALA A 172 -5.48 10.71 -38.73
C ALA A 172 -5.75 10.02 -40.08
N ASN A 173 -4.71 9.46 -40.70
CA ASN A 173 -4.86 8.66 -41.92
C ASN A 173 -4.91 7.18 -41.59
N ARG A 174 -5.67 6.42 -42.38
CA ARG A 174 -5.67 4.96 -42.30
C ARG A 174 -4.36 4.39 -42.83
N ILE A 175 -3.68 3.58 -42.03
CA ILE A 175 -2.50 2.81 -42.45
C ILE A 175 -2.85 1.35 -42.19
N ASP A 176 -2.96 0.56 -43.27
CA ASP A 176 -3.54 -0.78 -43.25
C ASP A 176 -4.99 -0.80 -42.73
N GLU A 177 -5.24 -1.40 -41.56
CA GLU A 177 -6.57 -1.52 -40.93
C GLU A 177 -6.77 -0.61 -39.70
N VAL A 178 -5.75 0.15 -39.29
CA VAL A 178 -5.78 0.96 -38.07
C VAL A 178 -5.41 2.41 -38.39
N PHE A 179 -6.13 3.38 -37.85
CA PHE A 179 -5.68 4.78 -37.95
C PHE A 179 -4.58 5.03 -36.95
N SER A 180 -3.58 5.81 -37.34
CA SER A 180 -2.49 6.20 -36.43
C SER A 180 -2.52 7.70 -36.21
N ILE A 181 -2.45 8.10 -34.95
CA ILE A 181 -2.22 9.49 -34.52
C ILE A 181 -0.82 9.53 -33.94
N ASP A 182 0.07 10.31 -34.54
CA ASP A 182 1.45 10.52 -34.06
C ASP A 182 1.63 12.02 -33.81
N GLU A 183 1.49 12.42 -32.56
CA GLU A 183 1.48 13.83 -32.15
C GLU A 183 2.60 14.13 -31.16
N SER A 184 3.17 15.33 -31.29
CA SER A 184 4.16 15.88 -30.37
C SER A 184 3.59 17.12 -29.69
N VAL A 185 3.27 16.98 -28.40
CA VAL A 185 2.60 18.00 -27.61
C VAL A 185 3.60 18.66 -26.69
N ALA A 186 3.78 19.98 -26.83
CA ALA A 186 4.58 20.76 -25.88
C ALA A 186 3.80 20.87 -24.57
N LEU A 187 4.44 20.54 -23.46
CA LEU A 187 3.79 20.53 -22.15
C LEU A 187 3.82 21.92 -21.50
N PRO A 188 2.86 22.22 -20.60
CA PRO A 188 2.83 23.48 -19.88
C PRO A 188 4.14 23.79 -19.15
N VAL A 189 4.49 25.08 -19.07
CA VAL A 189 5.65 25.55 -18.30
C VAL A 189 5.36 25.69 -16.80
N GLU A 190 4.09 25.72 -16.43
CA GLU A 190 3.67 25.80 -15.03
C GLU A 190 3.57 24.41 -14.43
N GLU A 191 4.08 24.23 -13.21
CA GLU A 191 3.89 23.01 -12.44
C GLU A 191 2.41 22.79 -12.14
N GLY A 192 1.94 21.55 -12.33
CA GLY A 192 0.56 21.19 -12.08
C GLY A 192 0.19 19.81 -12.64
N VAL A 193 -1.06 19.43 -12.43
CA VAL A 193 -1.67 18.23 -13.01
C VAL A 193 -2.56 18.65 -14.17
N TYR A 194 -2.35 17.99 -15.31
CA TYR A 194 -2.98 18.34 -16.57
C TYR A 194 -3.64 17.13 -17.20
N SER A 195 -4.66 17.39 -17.99
CA SER A 195 -5.32 16.40 -18.81
C SER A 195 -5.10 16.74 -20.28
N LEU A 196 -4.61 15.76 -21.03
CA LEU A 196 -4.66 15.76 -22.48
C LEU A 196 -5.95 15.09 -22.92
N ARG A 197 -6.76 15.79 -23.70
CA ARG A 197 -8.01 15.30 -24.26
C ARG A 197 -7.93 15.27 -25.77
N LEU A 198 -8.18 14.10 -26.34
CA LEU A 198 -8.43 13.95 -27.76
C LEU A 198 -9.92 13.77 -27.96
N THR A 199 -10.54 14.56 -28.83
CA THR A 199 -11.94 14.41 -29.22
C THR A 199 -12.10 14.25 -30.73
N SER A 200 -13.13 13.53 -31.17
CA SER A 200 -13.50 13.44 -32.58
C SER A 200 -15.01 13.44 -32.73
N SER A 201 -15.54 14.48 -33.40
CA SER A 201 -16.97 14.60 -33.72
C SER A 201 -17.48 13.52 -34.68
N GLU A 202 -16.59 12.65 -35.17
CA GLU A 202 -16.92 11.60 -36.13
C GLU A 202 -17.48 10.33 -35.49
N PHE A 203 -17.43 10.22 -34.16
CA PHE A 203 -17.92 9.09 -33.37
C PHE A 203 -19.07 9.52 -32.43
N PRO A 204 -19.89 8.56 -31.95
CA PRO A 204 -20.80 8.81 -30.83
C PRO A 204 -20.06 9.46 -29.66
N VAL A 205 -20.72 10.35 -28.92
CA VAL A 205 -20.10 11.15 -27.84
C VAL A 205 -19.31 10.28 -26.86
N GLU A 206 -19.83 9.09 -26.53
CA GLU A 206 -19.23 8.17 -25.58
C GLU A 206 -17.95 7.47 -26.09
N LEU A 207 -17.77 7.42 -27.40
CA LEU A 207 -16.60 6.85 -28.10
C LEU A 207 -15.71 7.93 -28.72
N SER A 208 -16.14 9.19 -28.67
CA SER A 208 -15.48 10.32 -29.31
C SER A 208 -14.27 10.84 -28.56
N GLN A 209 -14.01 10.38 -27.33
CA GLN A 209 -13.02 11.00 -26.44
C GLN A 209 -12.00 10.00 -25.91
N TYR A 210 -10.73 10.44 -25.91
CA TYR A 210 -9.64 9.84 -25.18
C TYR A 210 -9.07 10.87 -24.21
N ARG A 211 -8.78 10.46 -22.97
CA ARG A 211 -8.17 11.32 -21.95
C ARG A 211 -6.87 10.68 -21.48
N LEU A 212 -5.88 11.50 -21.17
CA LEU A 212 -4.66 11.09 -20.52
C LEU A 212 -4.24 12.16 -19.52
N GLN A 213 -4.14 11.79 -18.25
CA GLN A 213 -3.68 12.72 -17.22
C GLN A 213 -2.17 12.55 -16.96
N PHE A 214 -1.48 13.66 -16.74
CA PHE A 214 -0.04 13.72 -16.47
C PHE A 214 0.30 14.85 -15.51
N VAL A 215 1.53 14.85 -14.99
CA VAL A 215 2.04 15.83 -14.03
C VAL A 215 3.25 16.55 -14.61
N VAL A 216 3.32 17.86 -14.43
CA VAL A 216 4.54 18.65 -14.66
C VAL A 216 5.07 19.11 -13.31
N ILE A 217 6.34 18.82 -13.00
CA ILE A 217 7.03 19.24 -11.77
C ILE A 217 8.15 20.21 -12.12
N ASP A 218 8.09 21.42 -11.61
CA ASP A 218 9.12 22.44 -11.82
C ASP A 218 10.25 22.25 -10.79
N PRO A 219 11.46 21.82 -11.22
CA PRO A 219 12.57 21.55 -10.30
C PRO A 219 13.12 22.82 -9.63
N TYR A 220 12.74 24.01 -10.09
CA TYR A 220 13.20 25.29 -9.55
C TYR A 220 12.10 26.08 -8.83
N LYS A 221 10.87 25.55 -8.77
CA LYS A 221 9.78 26.20 -8.07
C LYS A 221 10.12 26.33 -6.61
N GLN A 222 10.31 27.57 -6.16
CA GLN A 222 10.38 27.85 -4.75
C GLN A 222 9.00 27.60 -4.16
N VAL A 223 8.87 26.50 -3.40
CA VAL A 223 7.72 26.32 -2.51
C VAL A 223 7.72 27.53 -1.58
N GLU A 224 6.59 28.21 -1.41
CA GLU A 224 6.44 29.31 -0.46
C GLU A 224 6.68 28.78 0.97
N SER A 225 7.95 28.63 1.37
CA SER A 225 8.35 28.39 2.75
C SER A 225 8.66 29.73 3.38
N MET A 226 7.78 30.16 4.28
CA MET A 226 8.06 31.34 5.10
C MET A 226 9.01 30.97 6.24
N ASP A 227 9.94 31.88 6.53
CA ASP A 227 10.79 31.84 7.72
C ASP A 227 9.97 31.49 8.97
N ASN A 228 10.59 30.76 9.90
CA ASN A 228 10.06 30.30 11.20
C ASN A 228 9.24 31.35 12.00
N ALA A 229 9.41 32.64 11.71
CA ALA A 229 8.72 33.75 12.36
C ALA A 229 7.34 34.11 11.75
N GLY A 230 6.94 33.49 10.63
CA GLY A 230 5.85 34.00 9.78
C GLY A 230 4.55 33.20 9.71
N SER A 231 4.53 31.89 10.01
CA SER A 231 3.31 31.09 9.80
C SER A 231 2.24 31.43 10.85
N ARG A 232 1.15 32.06 10.39
CA ARG A 232 0.01 32.44 11.22
C ARG A 232 -0.97 31.29 11.33
N THR A 233 -1.38 31.01 12.57
CA THR A 233 -2.50 30.09 12.84
C THR A 233 -3.73 30.88 13.24
N ARG A 234 -4.89 30.41 12.79
CA ARG A 234 -6.20 30.97 13.13
C ARG A 234 -7.06 29.85 13.70
N VAL A 235 -7.65 30.06 14.88
CA VAL A 235 -8.64 29.13 15.44
C VAL A 235 -9.89 29.17 14.56
N VAL A 236 -10.27 28.03 13.98
CA VAL A 236 -11.45 27.89 13.11
C VAL A 236 -12.59 27.15 13.81
N ASP A 237 -12.29 26.28 14.77
CA ASP A 237 -13.31 25.61 15.58
C ASP A 237 -12.82 25.34 17.00
N TYR A 238 -13.77 25.27 17.94
CA TYR A 238 -13.51 24.96 19.34
C TYR A 238 -14.68 24.17 19.94
N ILE A 239 -14.37 23.03 20.52
CA ILE A 239 -15.33 22.13 21.16
C ILE A 239 -14.91 21.91 22.61
N ASP A 240 -15.75 22.36 23.52
CA ASP A 240 -15.67 22.00 24.94
C ASP A 240 -16.36 20.65 25.15
N ALA A 241 -15.58 19.59 25.41
CA ALA A 241 -16.11 18.23 25.47
C ALA A 241 -17.00 18.01 26.72
N SER A 242 -16.85 18.86 27.75
CA SER A 242 -17.65 18.77 28.97
C SER A 242 -19.11 19.20 28.78
N LYS A 243 -19.40 19.96 27.73
CA LYS A 243 -20.74 20.48 27.44
C LYS A 243 -21.58 19.47 26.65
N ALA A 244 -22.90 19.65 26.74
CA ALA A 244 -23.83 18.97 25.85
C ALA A 244 -23.80 19.65 24.46
N HIS A 245 -23.86 18.84 23.42
CA HIS A 245 -23.85 19.27 22.03
C HIS A 245 -25.03 18.64 21.28
N PRO A 246 -25.58 19.29 20.25
CA PRO A 246 -26.63 18.69 19.44
C PRO A 246 -26.11 17.46 18.67
N GLU A 247 -27.03 16.58 18.29
CA GLU A 247 -26.74 15.39 17.49
C GLU A 247 -26.10 15.64 16.12
N SER A 248 -26.11 16.90 15.64
CA SER A 248 -25.40 17.31 14.42
C SER A 248 -23.91 17.54 14.65
N VAL A 249 -23.47 17.67 15.90
CA VAL A 249 -22.09 17.96 16.32
C VAL A 249 -21.49 16.84 17.17
N PHE A 250 -22.28 16.12 17.96
CA PHE A 250 -21.80 15.03 18.84
C PHE A 250 -22.56 13.71 18.66
N ARG A 251 -21.83 12.59 18.67
CA ARG A 251 -22.37 11.22 18.70
C ARG A 251 -21.52 10.32 19.60
N ASP A 252 -22.14 9.28 20.15
CA ASP A 252 -21.45 8.25 20.91
C ASP A 252 -22.15 6.89 20.75
N ASP A 253 -21.65 5.91 21.49
CA ASP A 253 -22.21 4.57 21.65
C ASP A 253 -23.32 4.47 22.72
N GLY A 254 -23.77 5.61 23.27
CA GLY A 254 -24.71 5.69 24.39
C GLY A 254 -24.08 5.47 25.78
N GLU A 255 -22.76 5.28 25.88
CA GLU A 255 -22.06 5.00 27.15
C GLU A 255 -21.12 6.13 27.59
N SER A 256 -21.05 7.24 26.85
CA SER A 256 -20.22 8.39 27.23
C SER A 256 -20.76 9.12 28.46
N VAL A 257 -19.86 9.71 29.24
CA VAL A 257 -20.18 10.41 30.49
C VAL A 257 -19.31 11.65 30.65
N VAL A 258 -19.81 12.66 31.35
CA VAL A 258 -19.01 13.82 31.77
C VAL A 258 -18.52 13.58 33.20
N LYS A 259 -17.22 13.76 33.43
CA LYS A 259 -16.56 13.57 34.73
C LYS A 259 -15.75 14.79 35.12
N SER A 260 -15.41 14.88 36.39
CA SER A 260 -14.46 15.88 36.90
C SER A 260 -13.41 15.22 37.79
N SER A 261 -12.14 15.58 37.60
CA SER A 261 -11.01 15.20 38.46
C SER A 261 -10.10 16.40 38.64
N GLY A 262 -9.68 16.68 39.88
CA GLY A 262 -8.74 17.78 40.16
C GLY A 262 -9.16 19.16 39.64
N GLY A 263 -10.47 19.43 39.51
CA GLY A 263 -10.99 20.69 38.97
C GLY A 263 -11.08 20.77 37.44
N VAL A 264 -10.65 19.73 36.72
CA VAL A 264 -10.81 19.60 35.26
C VAL A 264 -12.03 18.75 34.96
N THR A 265 -12.92 19.26 34.11
CA THR A 265 -14.09 18.53 33.62
C THR A 265 -13.83 18.02 32.20
N TYR A 266 -14.17 16.76 31.93
CA TYR A 266 -13.88 16.11 30.66
C TYR A 266 -14.97 15.09 30.30
N ARG A 267 -15.08 14.76 29.01
CA ARG A 267 -15.90 13.66 28.53
C ARG A 267 -15.09 12.38 28.51
N GLY A 268 -15.67 11.30 29.03
CA GLY A 268 -15.14 9.95 28.97
C GLY A 268 -16.02 9.04 28.13
N SER A 269 -15.44 8.17 27.30
CA SER A 269 -16.15 7.04 26.68
C SER A 269 -16.71 6.06 27.71
N GLY A 270 -17.46 5.04 27.30
CA GLY A 270 -17.63 3.80 28.09
C GLY A 270 -16.29 3.13 28.46
N THR A 271 -16.34 2.06 29.26
CA THR A 271 -15.13 1.36 29.76
C THR A 271 -14.70 0.16 28.93
N ASP A 272 -15.44 -0.17 27.87
CA ASP A 272 -15.11 -1.31 27.02
C ASP A 272 -13.97 -0.91 26.08
N GLY A 273 -12.95 -1.76 25.99
CA GLY A 273 -11.78 -1.55 25.14
C GLY A 273 -11.28 -2.89 24.60
N GLU A 274 -9.97 -3.04 24.36
CA GLU A 274 -9.40 -4.33 23.95
C GLU A 274 -9.69 -5.40 25.01
N SER A 275 -10.46 -6.44 24.68
CA SER A 275 -10.67 -7.54 25.62
C SER A 275 -9.36 -8.35 25.76
N SER A 276 -8.92 -8.58 27.00
CA SER A 276 -7.72 -9.37 27.30
C SER A 276 -7.91 -10.88 27.16
N ARG A 277 -9.12 -11.34 26.76
CA ARG A 277 -9.47 -12.75 26.66
C ARG A 277 -9.33 -13.21 25.21
N GLY A 278 -8.41 -14.16 25.01
CA GLY A 278 -7.91 -14.58 23.70
C GLY A 278 -8.96 -15.09 22.71
N ARG A 279 -8.54 -15.14 21.44
CA ARG A 279 -9.17 -15.86 20.32
C ARG A 279 -10.69 -15.67 20.16
N LYS A 280 -11.26 -14.53 20.57
CA LYS A 280 -12.56 -14.14 20.04
C LYS A 280 -12.35 -13.53 18.65
N SER A 281 -13.19 -13.94 17.71
CA SER A 281 -13.29 -13.33 16.39
C SER A 281 -13.33 -11.80 16.52
N LEU A 282 -12.68 -11.08 15.60
CA LEU A 282 -12.71 -9.62 15.52
C LEU A 282 -14.15 -9.05 15.48
N SER A 283 -15.16 -9.87 15.17
CA SER A 283 -16.59 -9.51 15.21
C SER A 283 -17.19 -9.39 16.61
N GLU A 284 -16.53 -9.87 17.67
CA GLU A 284 -17.09 -9.91 19.03
C GLU A 284 -16.51 -8.86 20.00
N VAL A 285 -15.52 -8.08 19.58
CA VAL A 285 -14.90 -7.05 20.43
C VAL A 285 -15.70 -5.75 20.32
N ARG A 286 -16.51 -5.44 21.33
CA ARG A 286 -17.17 -4.13 21.48
C ARG A 286 -16.18 -3.16 22.14
N THR A 287 -15.85 -2.06 21.46
CA THR A 287 -15.01 -0.97 21.99
C THR A 287 -15.87 0.28 22.15
N SER A 288 -15.75 0.96 23.30
CA SER A 288 -16.53 2.16 23.55
C SER A 288 -15.97 3.36 22.79
N TRP A 289 -16.82 4.28 22.34
CA TRP A 289 -16.39 5.44 21.56
C TRP A 289 -17.31 6.66 21.69
N PHE A 290 -16.78 7.82 21.34
CA PHE A 290 -17.56 9.04 21.07
C PHE A 290 -16.87 9.88 19.99
N ALA A 291 -17.59 10.76 19.32
CA ALA A 291 -17.10 11.54 18.19
C ALA A 291 -17.70 12.94 18.12
N TYR A 292 -16.96 13.85 17.49
CA TYR A 292 -17.43 15.19 17.19
C TYR A 292 -17.24 15.54 15.72
N ARG A 293 -18.20 16.27 15.15
CA ARG A 293 -18.06 16.91 13.84
C ARG A 293 -17.37 18.26 13.99
N LEU A 294 -16.31 18.46 13.22
CA LEU A 294 -15.52 19.68 13.18
C LEU A 294 -16.07 20.64 12.11
N LYS A 295 -15.80 21.93 12.26
CA LYS A 295 -16.06 22.96 11.25
C LYS A 295 -14.77 23.39 10.58
N VAL A 296 -14.71 23.28 9.26
CA VAL A 296 -13.56 23.68 8.45
C VAL A 296 -14.00 24.78 7.49
N ASP A 297 -13.32 25.93 7.55
CA ASP A 297 -13.56 27.05 6.64
C ASP A 297 -12.93 26.83 5.27
N ALA A 298 -11.69 26.31 5.25
CA ALA A 298 -10.86 26.21 4.05
C ALA A 298 -10.32 24.78 3.84
N PRO A 299 -11.10 23.87 3.23
CA PRO A 299 -10.60 22.55 2.83
C PRO A 299 -9.36 22.64 1.92
N GLY A 300 -8.54 21.59 1.93
CA GLY A 300 -7.28 21.49 1.18
C GLY A 300 -6.09 22.20 1.83
N LYS A 301 -6.30 23.04 2.85
CA LYS A 301 -5.23 23.71 3.60
C LYS A 301 -4.76 22.91 4.83
N PRO A 302 -3.51 23.07 5.28
CA PRO A 302 -3.04 22.42 6.48
C PRO A 302 -3.77 22.92 7.73
N HIS A 303 -4.24 21.98 8.55
CA HIS A 303 -4.89 22.24 9.84
C HIS A 303 -4.14 21.53 10.96
N ARG A 304 -4.16 22.14 12.15
CA ARG A 304 -3.68 21.56 13.41
C ARG A 304 -4.87 21.29 14.33
N LEU A 305 -5.10 20.03 14.63
CA LEU A 305 -6.03 19.57 15.65
C LEU A 305 -5.29 19.44 16.98
N GLU A 306 -5.71 20.21 17.98
CA GLU A 306 -5.21 20.14 19.35
C GLU A 306 -6.27 19.46 20.23
N ILE A 307 -5.88 18.35 20.86
CA ILE A 307 -6.76 17.56 21.73
C ILE A 307 -6.20 17.63 23.14
N THR A 308 -6.95 18.28 24.03
CA THR A 308 -6.58 18.39 25.45
C THR A 308 -7.20 17.23 26.23
N TYR A 309 -6.42 16.58 27.08
CA TYR A 309 -6.86 15.43 27.87
C TYR A 309 -6.26 15.43 29.28
N PRO A 310 -6.94 14.82 30.27
CA PRO A 310 -6.45 14.77 31.65
C PRO A 310 -5.21 13.89 31.78
N ALA A 311 -4.15 14.39 32.42
CA ALA A 311 -2.89 13.68 32.61
C ALA A 311 -2.89 12.76 33.84
N ASP A 312 -3.78 13.00 34.80
CA ASP A 312 -3.99 12.20 36.02
C ASP A 312 -4.87 10.96 35.80
N VAL A 313 -5.42 10.79 34.60
CA VAL A 313 -6.26 9.65 34.25
C VAL A 313 -5.47 8.64 33.43
N ARG A 314 -5.43 7.40 33.91
CA ARG A 314 -4.94 6.28 33.11
C ARG A 314 -5.88 5.98 31.96
N MET A 315 -5.38 6.04 30.73
CA MET A 315 -6.18 5.81 29.52
C MET A 315 -5.32 5.43 28.32
N ARG A 316 -5.93 4.75 27.35
CA ARG A 316 -5.36 4.47 26.03
C ARG A 316 -6.51 4.49 25.04
N TYR A 317 -6.41 5.31 24.00
CA TYR A 317 -7.45 5.40 22.98
C TYR A 317 -6.87 5.84 21.65
N VAL A 318 -7.66 5.63 20.60
CA VAL A 318 -7.38 6.06 19.24
C VAL A 318 -8.17 7.31 18.93
N VAL A 319 -7.53 8.23 18.24
CA VAL A 319 -8.11 9.38 17.56
C VAL A 319 -8.13 9.07 16.07
N SER A 320 -9.33 9.04 15.49
CA SER A 320 -9.55 8.79 14.07
C SER A 320 -10.25 9.97 13.43
N LEU A 321 -9.72 10.49 12.33
CA LEU A 321 -10.33 11.55 11.52
C LEU A 321 -11.01 10.95 10.30
N PHE A 322 -12.30 11.28 10.11
CA PHE A 322 -13.16 10.77 9.04
C PHE A 322 -13.71 11.89 8.19
N GLU A 323 -13.92 11.59 6.92
CA GLU A 323 -14.65 12.46 6.01
C GLU A 323 -15.73 11.68 5.26
N ASP A 324 -16.89 12.32 5.14
CA ASP A 324 -17.99 11.82 4.33
C ASP A 324 -17.81 12.34 2.90
N GLU A 325 -17.27 11.48 2.05
CA GLU A 325 -17.23 11.70 0.61
C GLU A 325 -18.54 11.19 0.03
N LYS A 326 -19.28 12.07 -0.67
CA LYS A 326 -20.68 11.87 -1.11
C LYS A 326 -21.03 10.53 -1.79
N TYR A 327 -20.04 9.76 -2.25
CA TYR A 327 -20.24 8.50 -2.97
C TYR A 327 -19.22 7.39 -2.63
N THR A 328 -18.31 7.62 -1.68
CA THR A 328 -17.40 6.57 -1.18
C THR A 328 -17.81 6.17 0.22
N ARG A 329 -17.39 4.98 0.64
CA ARG A 329 -17.43 4.66 2.07
C ARG A 329 -16.50 5.65 2.79
N SER A 330 -16.97 6.27 3.88
CA SER A 330 -16.21 7.30 4.62
C SER A 330 -14.77 6.84 4.93
N GLU A 331 -13.76 7.51 4.40
CA GLU A 331 -12.36 7.11 4.59
C GLU A 331 -11.71 7.77 5.81
N ASN A 332 -10.84 7.02 6.50
CA ASN A 332 -10.00 7.59 7.55
C ASN A 332 -8.86 8.38 6.90
N LEU A 333 -8.79 9.67 7.21
CA LEU A 333 -7.66 10.53 6.85
C LEU A 333 -6.41 10.20 7.68
N VAL A 334 -6.60 10.12 9.00
CA VAL A 334 -5.51 10.00 9.96
C VAL A 334 -5.98 9.20 11.17
N ASP A 335 -5.14 8.26 11.60
CA ASP A 335 -5.31 7.49 12.82
C ASP A 335 -4.09 7.67 13.73
N GLN A 336 -4.29 8.16 14.96
CA GLN A 336 -3.22 8.31 15.97
C GLN A 336 -3.70 7.90 17.35
N GLY A 337 -2.83 7.31 18.17
CA GLY A 337 -3.17 6.93 19.55
C GLY A 337 -2.67 7.91 20.60
N ILE A 338 -3.44 8.02 21.69
CA ILE A 338 -3.09 8.75 22.92
C ILE A 338 -3.02 7.76 24.07
N VAL A 339 -2.00 7.90 24.93
CA VAL A 339 -1.96 7.24 26.24
C VAL A 339 -1.52 8.20 27.32
N SER A 340 -2.13 7.98 28.47
CA SER A 340 -1.67 8.47 29.75
C SER A 340 -1.58 7.32 30.75
N ASP A 341 -0.52 7.32 31.55
CA ASP A 341 -0.36 6.42 32.69
C ASP A 341 -1.21 6.81 33.90
N GLY A 342 -1.74 8.04 33.91
CA GLY A 342 -2.36 8.64 35.08
C GLY A 342 -1.34 9.10 36.13
N GLY A 343 -0.08 9.32 35.73
CA GLY A 343 1.00 9.79 36.61
C GLY A 343 1.00 11.30 36.85
N GLY A 344 0.18 12.06 36.10
CA GLY A 344 0.00 13.50 36.31
C GLY A 344 -0.64 13.83 37.66
N LYS A 345 -0.47 15.05 38.15
CA LYS A 345 -1.16 15.52 39.35
C LYS A 345 -2.64 15.78 39.03
N PRO A 346 -3.55 15.63 40.01
CA PRO A 346 -4.95 15.99 39.80
C PRO A 346 -5.10 17.40 39.24
N GLY A 347 -5.78 17.52 38.10
CA GLY A 347 -5.98 18.79 37.39
C GLY A 347 -4.93 19.09 36.31
N ASP A 348 -3.87 18.30 36.20
CA ASP A 348 -2.93 18.41 35.08
C ASP A 348 -3.59 17.95 33.78
N VAL A 349 -3.37 18.71 32.71
CA VAL A 349 -3.79 18.37 31.35
C VAL A 349 -2.59 18.31 30.42
N ARG A 350 -2.71 17.53 29.35
CA ARG A 350 -1.75 17.47 28.24
C ARG A 350 -2.48 17.66 26.93
N THR A 351 -1.75 18.13 25.91
CA THR A 351 -2.29 18.36 24.57
C THR A 351 -1.58 17.45 23.56
N LYS A 352 -2.37 16.79 22.70
CA LYS A 352 -1.87 16.08 21.53
C LYS A 352 -2.17 16.91 20.29
N GLU A 353 -1.16 17.10 19.44
CA GLU A 353 -1.30 17.77 18.15
C GLU A 353 -1.33 16.76 17.01
N ILE A 354 -2.22 17.00 16.04
CA ILE A 354 -2.33 16.25 14.79
C ILE A 354 -2.42 17.25 13.63
N ILE A 355 -1.51 17.11 12.66
CA ILE A 355 -1.55 17.87 11.40
C ILE A 355 -2.28 17.06 10.34
N PHE A 356 -3.21 17.67 9.62
CA PHE A 356 -3.93 17.04 8.52
C PHE A 356 -4.45 18.07 7.51
N TRP A 357 -4.88 17.61 6.34
CA TRP A 357 -5.48 18.42 5.28
C TRP A 357 -6.93 17.95 5.05
N PRO A 358 -7.94 18.62 5.64
CA PRO A 358 -9.34 18.24 5.44
C PRO A 358 -9.74 18.41 3.97
N ARG A 359 -10.42 17.43 3.38
CA ARG A 359 -11.00 17.52 2.03
C ARG A 359 -12.42 18.11 2.05
N THR A 360 -13.07 18.11 3.22
CA THR A 360 -14.45 18.56 3.41
C THR A 360 -14.58 19.68 4.43
N HIS A 361 -15.71 20.39 4.41
CA HIS A 361 -16.04 21.43 5.39
C HIS A 361 -16.45 20.89 6.77
N GLY A 362 -16.67 19.58 6.88
CA GLY A 362 -17.24 18.97 8.08
C GLY A 362 -16.71 17.58 8.39
N PRO A 363 -15.37 17.38 8.49
CA PRO A 363 -14.78 16.13 8.95
C PRO A 363 -15.24 15.82 10.38
N ALA A 364 -15.13 14.57 10.81
CA ALA A 364 -15.32 14.22 12.21
C ALA A 364 -14.07 13.61 12.82
N VAL A 365 -13.93 13.82 14.13
CA VAL A 365 -12.93 13.17 14.97
C VAL A 365 -13.62 12.20 15.92
N ALA A 366 -13.23 10.93 15.89
CA ALA A 366 -13.70 9.92 16.83
C ALA A 366 -12.60 9.51 17.82
N PHE A 367 -13.04 9.17 19.02
CA PHE A 367 -12.22 8.74 20.14
C PHE A 367 -12.63 7.31 20.51
N VAL A 368 -11.81 6.33 20.10
CA VAL A 368 -12.12 4.91 20.29
C VAL A 368 -11.30 4.35 21.45
N ASN A 369 -11.98 3.89 22.49
CA ASN A 369 -11.33 3.38 23.69
C ASN A 369 -10.57 2.08 23.40
N ALA A 370 -9.30 2.07 23.77
CA ALA A 370 -8.41 0.95 23.57
C ALA A 370 -8.04 0.25 24.89
N LEU A 371 -8.47 0.75 26.06
CA LEU A 371 -8.15 0.14 27.36
C LEU A 371 -9.41 -0.24 28.14
N THR A 372 -9.68 -1.55 28.21
CA THR A 372 -10.77 -2.10 29.03
C THR A 372 -10.60 -1.72 30.51
N GLY A 373 -11.68 -1.26 31.12
CA GLY A 373 -11.71 -0.81 32.52
C GLY A 373 -11.24 0.63 32.72
N SER A 374 -10.87 1.35 31.66
CA SER A 374 -10.55 2.78 31.65
C SER A 374 -11.35 3.48 30.55
N ARG A 375 -11.39 4.81 30.57
CA ARG A 375 -12.17 5.60 29.60
C ARG A 375 -11.23 6.45 28.73
N ALA A 376 -11.48 6.48 27.43
CA ALA A 376 -10.94 7.53 26.57
C ALA A 376 -11.46 8.87 27.08
N SER A 377 -10.58 9.81 27.44
CA SER A 377 -10.99 11.05 28.11
C SER A 377 -10.46 12.27 27.37
N VAL A 378 -11.35 13.23 27.11
CA VAL A 378 -11.07 14.47 26.35
C VAL A 378 -11.68 15.65 27.08
N VAL A 379 -10.88 16.71 27.30
CA VAL A 379 -11.29 17.98 27.93
C VAL A 379 -11.89 18.90 26.87
N ASP A 380 -11.12 19.19 25.82
CA ASP A 380 -11.49 20.07 24.73
C ASP A 380 -10.74 19.71 23.44
N ILE A 381 -11.26 20.24 22.35
CA ILE A 381 -10.70 20.10 21.00
C ILE A 381 -10.63 21.50 20.39
N THR A 382 -9.45 21.90 19.93
CA THR A 382 -9.23 23.15 19.20
C THR A 382 -8.73 22.84 17.81
N LEU A 383 -9.38 23.39 16.78
CA LEU A 383 -8.95 23.29 15.40
C LEU A 383 -8.37 24.61 14.93
N LYS A 384 -7.14 24.59 14.42
CA LYS A 384 -6.44 25.75 13.88
C LYS A 384 -6.14 25.54 12.39
N GLU A 385 -6.37 26.54 11.58
CA GLU A 385 -5.92 26.62 10.18
C GLU A 385 -4.57 27.33 10.13
N TYR A 386 -3.63 26.82 9.33
CA TYR A 386 -2.43 27.57 8.93
C TYR A 386 -2.77 28.42 7.70
N THR A 387 -2.82 29.75 7.86
CA THR A 387 -3.30 30.63 6.79
C THR A 387 -2.31 30.77 5.64
N ASP A 388 -1.02 30.62 5.95
CA ASP A 388 0.12 30.92 5.07
C ASP A 388 0.97 29.65 4.81
N GLY A 389 0.41 28.46 5.03
CA GLY A 389 1.13 27.18 4.92
C GLY A 389 1.86 26.75 6.19
N LEU A 390 2.41 25.52 6.16
CA LEU A 390 3.18 24.98 7.29
C LEU A 390 4.54 25.67 7.41
N PRO A 391 5.02 25.95 8.64
CA PRO A 391 6.39 26.43 8.85
C PRO A 391 7.43 25.46 8.29
N ASP A 392 8.51 25.99 7.69
CA ASP A 392 9.66 25.20 7.29
C ASP A 392 10.72 25.15 8.41
N ASN A 393 11.06 23.93 8.82
CA ASN A 393 12.02 23.63 9.88
C ASN A 393 13.26 22.90 9.35
N SER A 394 13.49 22.88 8.03
CA SER A 394 14.63 22.20 7.41
C SER A 394 16.00 22.70 7.90
N ASP A 395 16.11 23.97 8.29
CA ASP A 395 17.37 24.56 8.78
C ASP A 395 17.75 24.15 10.21
N LYS A 396 16.86 23.43 10.93
CA LYS A 396 17.09 23.04 12.34
C LYS A 396 17.96 21.80 12.52
N TYR A 397 18.33 21.12 11.43
CA TYR A 397 19.01 19.82 11.46
C TYR A 397 20.28 19.82 10.62
N ASN A 398 21.17 18.86 10.91
CA ASN A 398 22.37 18.66 10.13
C ASN A 398 21.99 18.10 8.75
N LYS A 399 22.26 18.85 7.68
CA LYS A 399 21.96 18.42 6.29
C LYS A 399 22.76 17.19 5.87
N GLU A 400 23.83 16.84 6.59
CA GLU A 400 24.61 15.63 6.33
C GLU A 400 23.91 14.38 6.91
N GLU A 401 23.10 14.52 7.97
CA GLU A 401 22.40 13.43 8.63
C GLU A 401 21.08 13.09 7.94
N ILE A 402 20.73 11.81 7.88
CA ILE A 402 19.40 11.35 7.43
C ILE A 402 18.47 11.34 8.64
N THR A 403 17.44 12.19 8.61
CA THR A 403 16.34 12.20 9.57
C THR A 403 15.09 11.70 8.88
N ILE A 404 14.81 10.40 9.06
CA ILE A 404 13.68 9.74 8.42
C ILE A 404 12.40 10.14 9.15
N GLY A 405 11.40 10.58 8.39
CA GLY A 405 10.05 10.81 8.87
C GLY A 405 9.24 9.52 9.04
N PRO A 406 7.90 9.60 9.02
CA PRO A 406 7.07 8.45 9.32
C PRO A 406 7.25 7.32 8.28
N TYR A 407 7.54 6.10 8.75
CA TYR A 407 7.41 4.90 7.94
C TYR A 407 5.93 4.56 7.74
N PHE A 408 5.49 4.46 6.49
CA PHE A 408 4.17 3.94 6.14
C PHE A 408 4.31 2.46 5.82
N GLU A 409 3.55 1.60 6.51
CA GLU A 409 3.58 0.17 6.22
C GLU A 409 2.87 -0.19 4.92
N GLU A 410 1.80 0.54 4.62
CA GLU A 410 1.09 0.51 3.36
C GLU A 410 1.17 1.88 2.72
N SER A 411 1.49 1.92 1.44
CA SER A 411 1.80 3.17 0.73
C SER A 411 0.57 3.88 0.18
N HIS A 412 -0.51 3.93 0.96
CA HIS A 412 -1.73 4.67 0.62
C HIS A 412 -1.55 6.18 0.88
N LEU A 413 -0.60 6.81 0.17
CA LEU A 413 -0.20 8.21 0.41
C LEU A 413 -1.39 9.19 0.37
N PRO A 414 -2.30 9.15 -0.63
CA PRO A 414 -3.44 10.06 -0.68
C PRO A 414 -4.36 9.94 0.52
N ARG A 415 -4.59 8.72 1.01
CA ARG A 415 -5.38 8.50 2.23
C ARG A 415 -4.74 9.16 3.44
N HIS A 416 -3.43 8.98 3.63
CA HIS A 416 -2.71 9.49 4.82
C HIS A 416 -2.44 11.00 4.80
N LEU A 417 -2.45 11.62 3.62
CA LEU A 417 -2.04 13.01 3.41
C LEU A 417 -3.15 13.86 2.78
N GLY A 418 -4.38 13.35 2.77
CA GLY A 418 -5.59 14.07 2.35
C GLY A 418 -5.74 14.28 0.85
N GLY A 419 -5.05 13.52 0.00
CA GLY A 419 -5.27 13.57 -1.45
C GLY A 419 -6.69 13.08 -1.75
N ALA A 420 -7.52 13.93 -2.36
CA ALA A 420 -8.91 13.60 -2.63
C ALA A 420 -9.02 12.72 -3.90
N PRO A 421 -9.59 11.51 -3.82
CA PRO A 421 -9.88 10.74 -5.02
C PRO A 421 -10.94 11.45 -5.86
N SER A 422 -10.94 11.24 -7.18
CA SER A 422 -11.95 11.84 -8.06
C SER A 422 -13.00 10.82 -8.47
N LEU A 423 -14.22 11.32 -8.65
CA LEU A 423 -15.36 10.50 -8.99
C LEU A 423 -15.32 10.09 -10.46
N ASP A 424 -15.58 8.82 -10.71
CA ASP A 424 -15.93 8.36 -12.05
C ASP A 424 -17.40 8.70 -12.34
N ASN A 425 -17.59 9.77 -13.11
CA ASN A 425 -18.91 10.23 -13.57
C ASN A 425 -19.36 9.50 -14.86
N SER A 426 -18.65 8.46 -15.29
CA SER A 426 -19.09 7.66 -16.44
C SER A 426 -20.41 6.92 -16.16
N SER A 427 -21.18 6.69 -17.21
CA SER A 427 -22.54 6.15 -17.17
C SER A 427 -22.58 4.65 -16.80
N GLY A 428 -22.25 4.20 -15.58
CA GLY A 428 -22.27 2.77 -15.17
C GLY A 428 -23.27 2.40 -14.06
N LEU A 429 -23.27 1.13 -13.61
CA LEU A 429 -24.13 0.69 -12.49
C LEU A 429 -23.61 1.21 -11.14
N SER A 430 -22.31 1.40 -10.99
CA SER A 430 -21.65 1.99 -9.83
C SER A 430 -20.92 3.30 -10.18
N SER A 431 -20.97 4.29 -9.30
CA SER A 431 -20.05 5.43 -9.32
C SER A 431 -18.84 5.03 -8.47
N GLY A 432 -17.69 4.83 -9.10
CA GLY A 432 -16.43 4.57 -8.42
C GLY A 432 -15.76 5.87 -7.99
N SER A 433 -14.93 5.81 -6.96
CA SER A 433 -13.97 6.86 -6.65
C SER A 433 -12.59 6.26 -6.72
N TYR A 434 -11.72 6.90 -7.47
CA TYR A 434 -10.42 6.36 -7.80
C TYR A 434 -9.35 7.43 -7.57
N THR A 435 -8.11 6.98 -7.42
CA THR A 435 -7.00 7.87 -7.12
C THR A 435 -6.30 8.27 -8.42
N ASP A 436 -6.35 9.56 -8.73
CA ASP A 436 -5.76 10.14 -9.94
C ASP A 436 -4.43 10.87 -9.63
N TRP A 437 -3.80 11.47 -10.65
CA TRP A 437 -2.54 12.21 -10.45
C TRP A 437 -2.70 13.43 -9.55
N THR A 438 -3.89 14.06 -9.50
CA THR A 438 -4.16 15.18 -8.60
C THR A 438 -4.04 14.73 -7.16
N ALA A 439 -4.68 13.60 -6.81
CA ALA A 439 -4.59 13.02 -5.48
C ALA A 439 -3.15 12.68 -5.06
N TYR A 440 -2.35 12.08 -5.96
CA TYR A 440 -0.94 11.77 -5.67
C TYR A 440 -0.05 13.01 -5.60
N TYR A 441 -0.21 13.97 -6.51
CA TYR A 441 0.56 15.21 -6.51
C TYR A 441 0.34 16.00 -5.22
N GLU A 442 -0.91 16.11 -4.77
CA GLU A 442 -1.24 16.71 -3.48
C GLU A 442 -0.61 15.95 -2.31
N ALA A 443 -0.74 14.62 -2.30
CA ALA A 443 -0.21 13.79 -1.22
C ALA A 443 1.31 13.90 -1.10
N VAL A 444 2.05 13.77 -2.21
CA VAL A 444 3.52 13.85 -2.24
C VAL A 444 4.00 15.26 -1.87
N THR A 445 3.33 16.31 -2.35
CA THR A 445 3.66 17.69 -1.96
C THR A 445 3.44 17.92 -0.47
N ARG A 446 2.34 17.38 0.10
CA ARG A 446 2.05 17.47 1.54
C ARG A 446 2.99 16.62 2.38
N LEU A 447 3.48 15.50 1.85
CA LEU A 447 4.54 14.71 2.49
C LEU A 447 5.80 15.58 2.65
N ALA A 448 6.24 16.23 1.56
CA ALA A 448 7.41 17.11 1.59
C ALA A 448 7.23 18.27 2.59
N GLN A 449 6.06 18.91 2.59
CA GLN A 449 5.71 19.95 3.58
C GLN A 449 5.72 19.41 5.01
N MET A 450 5.20 18.21 5.25
CA MET A 450 5.15 17.59 6.57
C MET A 450 6.56 17.25 7.10
N LEU A 451 7.43 16.72 6.24
CA LEU A 451 8.83 16.43 6.59
C LEU A 451 9.54 17.72 6.99
N LYS A 452 9.47 18.74 6.13
CA LYS A 452 10.02 20.08 6.41
C LYS A 452 9.46 20.70 7.69
N TYR A 453 8.16 20.57 7.95
CA TYR A 453 7.53 21.04 9.19
C TYR A 453 8.05 20.32 10.44
N ARG A 454 8.32 19.03 10.36
CA ARG A 454 8.94 18.28 11.46
C ARG A 454 10.46 18.49 11.52
N GLY A 455 11.01 19.06 10.46
CA GLY A 455 12.43 19.14 10.13
C GLY A 455 13.07 17.76 9.97
N GLU A 456 12.30 16.83 9.44
CA GLU A 456 12.79 15.59 8.88
C GLU A 456 13.25 15.87 7.43
N ASN A 457 14.20 15.12 6.91
CA ASN A 457 14.73 15.30 5.55
C ASN A 457 14.66 14.04 4.68
N ALA A 458 14.09 12.95 5.19
CA ALA A 458 13.96 11.72 4.43
C ALA A 458 12.60 11.04 4.64
N ALA A 459 12.13 10.31 3.64
CA ALA A 459 11.02 9.36 3.79
C ALA A 459 11.46 7.94 3.47
N MET A 460 10.90 6.97 4.19
CA MET A 460 11.12 5.54 3.97
C MET A 460 9.78 4.83 4.01
N PHE A 461 9.38 4.18 2.92
CA PHE A 461 8.17 3.35 2.88
C PHE A 461 8.21 2.37 1.70
N PRO A 462 7.37 1.31 1.71
CA PRO A 462 7.39 0.31 0.68
C PRO A 462 7.02 0.83 -0.71
N VAL A 463 7.86 0.53 -1.69
CA VAL A 463 7.53 0.66 -3.11
C VAL A 463 7.03 -0.66 -3.70
N LEU A 464 7.25 -1.77 -2.99
CA LEU A 464 6.72 -3.10 -3.29
C LEU A 464 6.29 -3.79 -2.00
N THR A 465 5.00 -4.06 -1.83
CA THR A 465 4.45 -4.73 -0.66
C THR A 465 3.03 -5.24 -0.99
N TYR A 466 2.60 -6.36 -0.42
CA TYR A 466 1.27 -6.96 -0.62
C TYR A 466 0.84 -7.12 -2.08
N GLY A 467 1.77 -7.52 -2.94
CA GLY A 467 1.50 -7.76 -4.37
C GLY A 467 1.16 -6.48 -5.13
N ALA A 468 1.55 -5.31 -4.60
CA ALA A 468 1.35 -4.03 -5.23
C ALA A 468 2.65 -3.24 -5.26
N SER A 469 2.86 -2.54 -6.38
CA SER A 469 3.99 -1.66 -6.62
C SER A 469 3.54 -0.19 -6.65
N LEU A 470 4.44 0.74 -6.33
CA LEU A 470 4.25 2.19 -6.55
C LEU A 470 4.78 2.66 -7.91
N TYR A 471 5.40 1.77 -8.67
CA TYR A 471 5.93 2.06 -9.99
C TYR A 471 5.57 0.96 -11.00
N PRO A 472 5.45 1.29 -12.30
CA PRO A 472 5.27 0.31 -13.35
C PRO A 472 6.48 -0.61 -13.43
N SER A 473 6.26 -1.92 -13.44
CA SER A 473 7.32 -2.91 -13.52
C SER A 473 6.99 -3.99 -14.55
N GLU A 474 8.00 -4.41 -15.32
CA GLU A 474 7.89 -5.56 -16.23
C GLU A 474 7.96 -6.91 -15.50
N TYR A 475 8.48 -6.91 -14.27
CA TYR A 475 8.79 -8.13 -13.50
C TYR A 475 7.86 -8.36 -12.30
N ILE A 476 6.96 -7.41 -12.03
CA ILE A 476 5.98 -7.47 -10.94
C ILE A 476 4.57 -7.40 -11.54
N ASP A 477 3.74 -8.37 -11.22
CA ASP A 477 2.30 -8.30 -11.49
C ASP A 477 1.62 -7.53 -10.35
N SER A 478 1.49 -6.22 -10.53
CA SER A 478 0.96 -5.32 -9.50
C SER A 478 -0.57 -5.35 -9.47
N SER A 479 -1.13 -5.66 -8.30
CA SER A 479 -2.53 -5.35 -8.02
C SER A 479 -2.78 -3.83 -8.04
N ASP A 480 -4.05 -3.43 -8.10
CA ASP A 480 -4.51 -2.04 -8.12
C ASP A 480 -4.54 -1.38 -6.72
N ARG A 481 -4.06 -2.07 -5.68
CA ARG A 481 -4.11 -1.63 -4.28
C ARG A 481 -3.57 -0.22 -4.06
N TYR A 482 -2.45 0.12 -4.71
CA TYR A 482 -1.83 1.44 -4.61
C TYR A 482 -2.02 2.34 -5.82
N ASP A 483 -2.78 1.93 -6.83
CA ASP A 483 -3.19 2.77 -7.95
C ASP A 483 -4.54 2.31 -8.47
N THR A 484 -5.60 2.75 -7.78
CA THR A 484 -6.98 2.44 -8.16
C THR A 484 -7.40 3.17 -9.43
N GLY A 485 -6.61 4.15 -9.90
CA GLY A 485 -6.91 4.91 -11.11
C GLY A 485 -6.80 4.07 -12.39
N ILE A 486 -6.18 2.89 -12.37
CA ILE A 486 -6.26 1.99 -13.53
C ILE A 486 -7.70 1.54 -13.83
N ASN A 487 -8.61 1.69 -12.86
CA ASN A 487 -10.00 1.27 -12.97
C ASN A 487 -10.95 2.36 -13.50
N TYR A 488 -10.46 3.57 -13.84
CA TYR A 488 -11.34 4.60 -14.44
C TYR A 488 -11.87 4.13 -15.79
N ARG A 489 -13.20 4.20 -15.96
CA ARG A 489 -13.86 3.74 -17.19
C ARG A 489 -13.74 4.70 -18.36
N ASP A 490 -13.33 5.93 -18.10
CA ASP A 490 -13.09 6.90 -19.17
C ASP A 490 -11.70 6.80 -19.79
N GLY A 491 -10.90 5.81 -19.38
CA GLY A 491 -9.61 5.51 -19.98
C GLY A 491 -8.52 6.53 -19.67
N ARG A 492 -8.76 7.46 -18.72
CA ARG A 492 -7.81 8.56 -18.41
C ARG A 492 -6.45 8.10 -17.85
N HIS A 493 -6.35 6.83 -17.46
CA HIS A 493 -5.15 6.17 -16.94
C HIS A 493 -4.96 4.80 -17.61
N PRO A 494 -4.31 4.77 -18.77
CA PRO A 494 -4.16 3.53 -19.54
C PRO A 494 -3.14 2.54 -18.96
N GLN A 495 -2.33 2.95 -17.99
CA GLN A 495 -1.34 2.11 -17.31
C GLN A 495 -1.14 2.59 -15.88
N GLN A 496 -0.48 1.77 -15.07
CA GLN A 496 -0.09 2.10 -13.71
C GLN A 496 0.70 3.42 -13.66
N LYS A 497 0.41 4.25 -12.66
CA LYS A 497 1.14 5.49 -12.39
C LYS A 497 2.54 5.22 -11.85
N ASP A 498 3.50 6.02 -12.29
CA ASP A 498 4.84 6.06 -11.70
C ASP A 498 4.89 7.04 -10.52
N ILE A 499 4.41 6.58 -9.37
CA ILE A 499 4.32 7.39 -8.14
C ILE A 499 5.73 7.61 -7.57
N VAL A 500 6.67 6.68 -7.83
CA VAL A 500 8.08 6.82 -7.41
C VAL A 500 8.76 7.98 -8.13
N GLU A 501 8.60 8.11 -9.44
CA GLU A 501 9.12 9.27 -10.21
C GLU A 501 8.59 10.60 -9.65
N LEU A 502 7.29 10.65 -9.32
CA LEU A 502 6.68 11.84 -8.71
C LEU A 502 7.30 12.18 -7.35
N ILE A 503 7.53 11.18 -6.49
CA ILE A 503 8.20 11.36 -5.19
C ILE A 503 9.59 11.93 -5.39
N LEU A 504 10.40 11.30 -6.25
CA LEU A 504 11.79 11.67 -6.47
C LEU A 504 11.94 13.07 -7.05
N ARG A 505 11.13 13.46 -8.03
CA ARG A 505 11.17 14.84 -8.57
C ARG A 505 10.79 15.90 -7.55
N VAL A 506 9.75 15.64 -6.75
CA VAL A 506 9.37 16.55 -5.66
C VAL A 506 10.48 16.62 -4.61
N PHE A 507 11.13 15.51 -4.31
CA PHE A 507 12.18 15.44 -3.29
C PHE A 507 13.49 16.07 -3.78
N ASP A 508 13.87 15.90 -5.05
CA ASP A 508 15.00 16.58 -5.67
C ASP A 508 14.84 18.10 -5.58
N ARG A 509 13.66 18.61 -5.98
CA ARG A 509 13.30 20.04 -5.87
C ARG A 509 13.41 20.53 -4.43
N ASP A 510 12.94 19.73 -3.48
CA ASP A 510 12.81 20.12 -2.08
C ASP A 510 14.07 19.83 -1.23
N GLY A 511 15.11 19.22 -1.81
CA GLY A 511 16.33 18.81 -1.11
C GLY A 511 16.09 17.71 -0.07
N LEU A 512 15.10 16.84 -0.31
CA LEU A 512 14.71 15.71 0.53
C LEU A 512 15.29 14.40 -0.01
N ARG A 513 15.26 13.36 0.83
CA ARG A 513 15.80 12.03 0.54
C ARG A 513 14.70 10.96 0.57
N PHE A 514 14.81 9.96 -0.27
CA PHE A 514 13.88 8.84 -0.34
C PHE A 514 14.61 7.51 -0.26
N ILE A 515 14.12 6.63 0.63
CA ILE A 515 14.60 5.26 0.81
C ILE A 515 13.44 4.31 0.50
N PRO A 516 13.32 3.83 -0.74
CA PRO A 516 12.31 2.84 -1.13
C PRO A 516 12.52 1.51 -0.39
N VAL A 517 11.42 0.90 0.06
CA VAL A 517 11.45 -0.42 0.71
C VAL A 517 10.84 -1.51 -0.17
N PHE A 518 11.56 -2.61 -0.33
CA PHE A 518 11.10 -3.81 -1.04
C PHE A 518 10.75 -4.90 -0.05
N ALA A 519 9.50 -5.34 -0.08
CA ALA A 519 8.99 -6.40 0.77
C ALA A 519 8.52 -7.60 -0.08
N PHE A 520 9.41 -8.58 -0.19
CA PHE A 520 9.26 -9.74 -1.06
C PHE A 520 8.52 -10.90 -0.39
N TYR A 521 7.19 -10.89 -0.49
CA TYR A 521 6.34 -11.97 0.02
C TYR A 521 5.18 -12.35 -0.92
N SER A 522 5.13 -11.76 -2.11
CA SER A 522 4.16 -12.07 -3.18
C SER A 522 4.75 -13.01 -4.23
N ARG A 523 3.92 -13.49 -5.16
CA ARG A 523 4.35 -14.27 -6.32
C ARG A 523 5.21 -13.43 -7.26
N LEU A 524 6.20 -14.08 -7.85
CA LEU A 524 7.02 -13.53 -8.90
C LEU A 524 6.60 -14.17 -10.23
N PRO A 525 6.03 -13.40 -11.18
CA PRO A 525 5.57 -13.92 -12.45
C PRO A 525 6.61 -14.76 -13.19
N GLY A 526 7.88 -14.32 -13.21
CA GLY A 526 8.97 -15.06 -13.84
C GLY A 526 9.27 -16.42 -13.20
N VAL A 527 9.15 -16.52 -11.87
CA VAL A 527 9.33 -17.78 -11.15
C VAL A 527 8.15 -18.73 -11.40
N GLU A 528 6.92 -18.21 -11.37
CA GLU A 528 5.72 -19.03 -11.63
C GLU A 528 5.70 -19.55 -13.07
N ALA A 529 6.03 -18.70 -14.06
CA ALA A 529 6.16 -19.11 -15.45
C ALA A 529 7.28 -20.15 -15.66
N HIS A 530 8.37 -20.08 -14.88
CA HIS A 530 9.40 -21.10 -14.89
C HIS A 530 8.87 -22.43 -14.36
N LEU A 531 8.14 -22.42 -13.25
CA LEU A 531 7.56 -23.62 -12.63
C LEU A 531 6.49 -24.27 -13.51
N GLU A 532 5.71 -23.48 -14.24
CA GLU A 532 4.74 -24.00 -15.21
C GLU A 532 5.44 -24.74 -16.36
N LYS A 533 6.53 -24.16 -16.89
CA LYS A 533 7.31 -24.76 -17.99
C LYS A 533 8.18 -25.93 -17.54
N HIS A 534 8.67 -25.90 -16.31
CA HIS A 534 9.57 -26.91 -15.73
C HIS A 534 9.06 -27.41 -14.37
N PRO A 535 7.95 -28.18 -14.31
CA PRO A 535 7.37 -28.62 -13.05
C PRO A 535 8.30 -29.47 -12.17
N SER A 536 9.29 -30.15 -12.80
CA SER A 536 10.33 -30.91 -12.10
C SER A 536 11.20 -30.06 -11.19
N ASP A 537 11.37 -28.76 -11.50
CA ASP A 537 12.25 -27.84 -10.77
C ASP A 537 11.61 -27.33 -9.48
N SER A 538 10.33 -27.67 -9.24
CA SER A 538 9.63 -27.37 -8.00
C SER A 538 10.38 -27.87 -6.76
N ASP A 539 11.09 -29.01 -6.87
CA ASP A 539 12.01 -29.52 -5.84
C ASP A 539 13.37 -28.82 -5.94
N GLY A 540 13.41 -27.57 -5.47
CA GLY A 540 14.59 -26.70 -5.54
C GLY A 540 14.18 -25.24 -5.51
N VAL A 541 13.24 -24.87 -6.39
CA VAL A 541 12.66 -23.52 -6.45
C VAL A 541 11.74 -23.27 -5.25
N LEU A 542 10.88 -24.23 -4.90
CA LEU A 542 9.99 -24.11 -3.75
C LEU A 542 10.66 -24.66 -2.50
N MET A 543 10.68 -23.86 -1.44
CA MET A 543 11.33 -24.22 -0.19
C MET A 543 10.69 -25.45 0.44
N ARG A 544 11.54 -26.39 0.86
CA ARG A 544 11.12 -27.63 1.53
C ARG A 544 11.51 -27.68 2.99
N HIS A 545 10.61 -28.24 3.78
CA HIS A 545 10.84 -28.62 5.17
C HIS A 545 11.66 -29.90 5.24
N ARG A 546 12.34 -30.14 6.37
CA ARG A 546 13.12 -31.36 6.62
C ARG A 546 12.32 -32.67 6.56
N ASN A 547 11.01 -32.62 6.78
CA ASN A 547 10.10 -33.78 6.64
C ASN A 547 9.66 -34.02 5.19
N GLY A 548 10.08 -33.17 4.24
CA GLY A 548 9.74 -33.26 2.81
C GLY A 548 8.54 -32.42 2.37
N GLU A 549 7.81 -31.77 3.29
CA GLU A 549 6.66 -30.90 2.96
C GLU A 549 7.09 -29.56 2.36
N TYR A 550 6.27 -29.01 1.46
CA TYR A 550 6.49 -27.68 0.89
C TYR A 550 6.03 -26.56 1.82
N ALA A 551 6.81 -25.48 1.87
CA ALA A 551 6.56 -24.34 2.75
C ALA A 551 5.21 -23.66 2.53
N HIS A 552 4.79 -23.45 1.28
CA HIS A 552 3.47 -22.86 0.97
C HIS A 552 2.27 -23.69 1.50
N ARG A 553 2.45 -25.00 1.72
CA ARG A 553 1.40 -25.88 2.29
C ARG A 553 1.45 -25.97 3.81
N ALA A 554 2.64 -25.95 4.38
CA ALA A 554 2.85 -26.15 5.80
C ALA A 554 2.83 -24.84 6.60
N LEU A 555 3.14 -23.71 5.98
CA LEU A 555 3.06 -22.39 6.61
C LEU A 555 1.65 -21.82 6.44
N ARG A 556 1.13 -21.27 7.53
CA ARG A 556 -0.16 -20.59 7.62
C ARG A 556 0.01 -19.34 8.46
N PHE A 557 -0.70 -18.27 8.10
CA PHE A 557 -0.83 -17.13 8.99
C PHE A 557 -1.62 -17.55 10.25
N ALA A 558 -1.26 -17.00 11.41
CA ALA A 558 -1.93 -17.27 12.69
C ALA A 558 -3.41 -16.83 12.70
N GLY A 559 -3.86 -16.11 11.65
CA GLY A 559 -5.25 -15.75 11.36
C GLY A 559 -5.93 -16.58 10.26
N GLY A 560 -5.33 -17.70 9.83
CA GLY A 560 -5.96 -18.65 8.89
C GLY A 560 -5.75 -18.36 7.39
N GLY A 561 -4.94 -17.38 7.02
CA GLY A 561 -4.58 -17.11 5.61
C GLY A 561 -3.45 -18.01 5.10
N GLU A 562 -3.41 -18.22 3.78
CA GLU A 562 -2.30 -18.92 3.12
C GLU A 562 -1.03 -18.11 3.22
N PHE A 563 0.08 -18.75 3.61
CA PHE A 563 1.40 -18.13 3.48
C PHE A 563 1.68 -18.00 1.98
N GLY A 564 2.15 -16.83 1.53
CA GLY A 564 2.51 -16.59 0.13
C GLY A 564 3.50 -17.65 -0.41
N PRO A 565 3.84 -17.60 -1.71
CA PRO A 565 4.79 -18.55 -2.26
C PRO A 565 6.10 -18.50 -1.46
N ALA A 566 6.58 -19.64 -1.01
CA ALA A 566 7.79 -19.73 -0.22
C ALA A 566 8.92 -20.24 -1.11
N TYR A 567 9.54 -19.32 -1.84
CA TYR A 567 10.66 -19.61 -2.74
C TYR A 567 11.96 -19.86 -1.97
N ASN A 568 12.85 -20.65 -2.55
CA ASN A 568 14.20 -20.88 -2.01
C ASN A 568 15.11 -19.68 -2.35
N PRO A 569 15.61 -18.91 -1.36
CA PRO A 569 16.43 -17.72 -1.62
C PRO A 569 17.80 -18.03 -2.25
N LEU A 570 18.20 -19.31 -2.29
CA LEU A 570 19.44 -19.75 -2.94
C LEU A 570 19.26 -20.16 -4.39
N HIS A 571 18.02 -20.35 -4.86
CA HIS A 571 17.81 -20.90 -6.19
C HIS A 571 18.08 -19.84 -7.28
N PRO A 572 18.86 -20.14 -8.34
CA PRO A 572 19.26 -19.15 -9.35
C PRO A 572 18.08 -18.48 -10.08
N VAL A 573 16.99 -19.23 -10.33
CA VAL A 573 15.76 -18.67 -10.93
C VAL A 573 15.16 -17.59 -10.03
N VAL A 574 15.13 -17.82 -8.71
CA VAL A 574 14.59 -16.85 -7.74
C VAL A 574 15.51 -15.63 -7.70
N GLN A 575 16.81 -15.84 -7.49
CA GLN A 575 17.80 -14.77 -7.47
C GLN A 575 17.80 -13.92 -8.75
N GLY A 576 17.69 -14.55 -9.91
CA GLY A 576 17.62 -13.87 -11.20
C GLY A 576 16.43 -12.93 -11.34
N GLU A 577 15.24 -13.32 -10.86
CA GLU A 577 14.08 -12.43 -10.88
C GLU A 577 14.23 -11.24 -9.92
N LEU A 578 14.87 -11.43 -8.76
CA LEU A 578 15.11 -10.33 -7.81
C LEU A 578 16.13 -9.35 -8.38
N THR A 579 17.18 -9.86 -9.00
CA THR A 579 18.17 -9.06 -9.71
C THR A 579 17.51 -8.20 -10.79
N LYS A 580 16.60 -8.77 -11.60
CA LYS A 580 15.85 -8.02 -12.62
C LYS A 580 15.02 -6.88 -12.00
N ILE A 581 14.31 -7.15 -10.91
CA ILE A 581 13.48 -6.14 -10.23
C ILE A 581 14.34 -4.99 -9.68
N ILE A 582 15.43 -5.30 -8.97
CA ILE A 582 16.31 -4.27 -8.41
C ILE A 582 17.03 -3.50 -9.53
N ASN A 583 17.46 -4.17 -10.58
CA ASN A 583 18.08 -3.53 -11.73
C ASN A 583 17.10 -2.61 -12.46
N GLU A 584 15.87 -3.04 -12.73
CA GLU A 584 14.82 -2.19 -13.32
C GLU A 584 14.60 -0.92 -12.49
N PHE A 585 14.49 -1.08 -11.16
CA PHE A 585 14.29 0.07 -10.29
C PHE A 585 15.47 1.05 -10.35
N VAL A 586 16.69 0.54 -10.30
CA VAL A 586 17.90 1.35 -10.36
C VAL A 586 18.09 2.01 -11.72
N ASP A 587 17.81 1.31 -12.82
CA ASP A 587 17.87 1.85 -14.18
C ASP A 587 16.86 2.98 -14.39
N ARG A 588 15.68 2.88 -13.76
CA ARG A 588 14.63 3.90 -13.83
C ARG A 588 14.97 5.14 -13.01
N TYR A 589 15.46 4.95 -11.78
CA TYR A 589 15.47 6.01 -10.76
C TYR A 589 16.87 6.38 -10.24
N GLY A 590 17.91 5.68 -10.67
CA GLY A 590 19.28 5.80 -10.12
C GLY A 590 19.90 7.19 -10.27
N GLU A 591 19.47 7.95 -11.27
CA GLU A 591 19.94 9.32 -11.58
C GLU A 591 19.38 10.39 -10.62
N HIS A 592 18.36 10.09 -9.82
CA HIS A 592 17.80 11.04 -8.86
C HIS A 592 18.72 11.20 -7.64
N ASP A 593 19.08 12.45 -7.33
CA ASP A 593 19.89 12.79 -6.15
C ASP A 593 19.15 12.48 -4.83
N SER A 594 17.82 12.60 -4.83
CA SER A 594 16.98 12.26 -3.69
C SER A 594 16.95 10.76 -3.39
N LEU A 595 17.28 9.87 -4.32
CA LEU A 595 17.35 8.43 -4.07
C LEU A 595 18.65 8.06 -3.33
N THR A 596 18.59 7.85 -2.01
CA THR A 596 19.80 7.70 -1.20
C THR A 596 20.27 6.28 -0.92
N ASP A 597 19.35 5.36 -0.64
CA ASP A 597 19.63 3.95 -0.35
C ASP A 597 18.40 3.12 -0.76
N ILE A 598 18.56 1.80 -0.95
CA ILE A 598 17.43 0.90 -1.23
C ILE A 598 17.32 -0.11 -0.09
N ALA A 599 16.14 -0.24 0.51
CA ALA A 599 15.95 -1.14 1.65
C ALA A 599 15.21 -2.42 1.26
N ILE A 600 15.70 -3.56 1.77
CA ILE A 600 14.98 -4.82 1.75
C ILE A 600 14.41 -5.08 3.14
N GLN A 601 13.10 -5.32 3.19
CA GLN A 601 12.43 -5.61 4.44
C GLN A 601 12.74 -7.03 4.92
N ILE A 602 13.40 -7.13 6.07
CA ILE A 602 13.71 -8.40 6.74
C ILE A 602 12.69 -8.60 7.87
N ASN A 603 11.68 -9.42 7.64
CA ASN A 603 10.55 -9.62 8.55
C ASN A 603 10.35 -11.12 8.90
N THR A 604 9.13 -11.60 9.11
CA THR A 604 8.85 -13.04 9.38
C THR A 604 8.26 -13.80 8.20
N THR A 605 7.89 -13.10 7.13
CA THR A 605 7.08 -13.62 6.01
C THR A 605 7.77 -13.55 4.66
N GLY A 606 8.78 -12.69 4.51
CA GLY A 606 9.55 -12.58 3.30
C GLY A 606 10.29 -13.88 2.99
N TRP A 607 10.30 -14.24 1.71
CA TRP A 607 11.00 -15.43 1.20
C TRP A 607 12.43 -15.12 0.74
N THR A 608 12.92 -13.89 0.95
CA THR A 608 14.35 -13.49 0.82
C THR A 608 15.23 -14.00 1.97
N GLN A 609 14.70 -14.91 2.76
CA GLN A 609 15.31 -15.51 3.94
C GLN A 609 14.61 -16.84 4.24
N TYR A 610 15.16 -17.65 5.16
CA TYR A 610 14.50 -18.86 5.61
C TYR A 610 13.49 -18.56 6.74
N PRO A 611 12.38 -19.32 6.84
CA PRO A 611 11.47 -19.24 7.98
C PRO A 611 12.14 -19.69 9.29
N GLY A 612 13.14 -20.57 9.23
CA GLY A 612 13.95 -21.04 10.37
C GLY A 612 14.71 -22.32 10.05
N LEU A 613 15.25 -22.98 11.08
CA LEU A 613 16.14 -24.14 10.92
C LEU A 613 15.53 -25.28 10.09
N ASP A 614 14.24 -25.56 10.24
CA ASP A 614 13.59 -26.72 9.62
C ASP A 614 13.35 -26.61 8.10
N TRP A 615 13.82 -25.55 7.45
CA TRP A 615 13.59 -25.25 6.04
C TRP A 615 14.87 -25.25 5.21
N GLY A 616 14.75 -25.33 3.88
CA GLY A 616 15.88 -25.31 2.93
C GLY A 616 16.46 -26.69 2.63
N TYR A 617 15.68 -27.75 2.82
CA TYR A 617 16.09 -29.15 2.58
C TYR A 617 15.58 -29.68 1.24
N ASP A 618 15.40 -28.79 0.26
CA ASP A 618 15.11 -29.11 -1.13
C ASP A 618 16.33 -29.70 -1.85
N ALA A 619 16.10 -30.33 -3.00
CA ALA A 619 17.15 -31.02 -3.73
C ALA A 619 18.32 -30.08 -4.11
N TYR A 620 18.01 -28.86 -4.58
CA TYR A 620 19.02 -27.88 -4.97
C TYR A 620 19.95 -27.53 -3.80
N SER A 621 19.40 -27.10 -2.66
CA SER A 621 20.21 -26.69 -1.51
C SER A 621 21.05 -27.84 -0.94
N LEU A 622 20.51 -29.06 -0.91
CA LEU A 622 21.25 -30.23 -0.42
C LEU A 622 22.37 -30.67 -1.37
N THR A 623 22.13 -30.64 -2.69
CA THR A 623 23.17 -30.94 -3.68
C THR A 623 24.29 -29.91 -3.63
N ALA A 624 23.97 -28.62 -3.52
CA ALA A 624 24.98 -27.57 -3.39
C ALA A 624 25.82 -27.75 -2.12
N PHE A 625 25.17 -27.98 -0.98
CA PHE A 625 25.85 -28.17 0.30
C PHE A 625 26.74 -29.41 0.32
N THR A 626 26.23 -30.56 -0.12
CA THR A 626 27.01 -31.81 -0.12
C THR A 626 28.10 -31.83 -1.20
N GLY A 627 28.00 -30.99 -2.22
CA GLY A 627 29.09 -30.75 -3.17
C GLY A 627 30.29 -30.07 -2.51
N GLU A 628 30.05 -29.16 -1.56
CA GLU A 628 31.10 -28.45 -0.80
C GLU A 628 31.55 -29.20 0.45
N PHE A 629 30.65 -29.95 1.08
CA PHE A 629 30.88 -30.74 2.28
C PHE A 629 30.49 -32.22 2.07
N PRO A 630 31.28 -32.99 1.30
CA PRO A 630 30.96 -34.37 0.94
C PRO A 630 30.78 -35.33 2.12
N GLU A 631 31.36 -35.01 3.28
CA GLU A 631 31.22 -35.77 4.52
C GLU A 631 29.75 -35.90 4.99
N TYR A 632 28.89 -34.94 4.65
CA TYR A 632 27.46 -34.99 4.99
C TYR A 632 26.61 -35.74 3.96
N ALA A 633 27.18 -36.15 2.82
CA ALA A 633 26.46 -36.83 1.73
C ALA A 633 26.01 -38.27 2.07
N GLY A 634 26.46 -38.84 3.19
CA GLY A 634 25.96 -40.14 3.69
C GLY A 634 26.64 -41.40 3.17
N GLY A 635 27.91 -41.33 2.75
CA GLY A 635 28.74 -42.49 2.40
C GLY A 635 28.72 -42.90 0.92
N THR A 636 29.78 -43.60 0.50
CA THR A 636 30.24 -43.77 -0.90
C THR A 636 29.47 -44.80 -1.76
N GLY A 637 28.14 -44.78 -1.75
CA GLY A 637 27.34 -45.67 -2.59
C GLY A 637 25.96 -45.09 -2.89
N SER A 638 25.79 -44.55 -4.11
CA SER A 638 24.61 -43.84 -4.65
C SER A 638 24.05 -42.74 -3.74
N HIS A 639 24.27 -41.46 -4.10
CA HIS A 639 23.58 -40.26 -3.61
C HIS A 639 22.74 -40.50 -2.35
N GLY A 640 23.29 -40.22 -1.16
CA GLY A 640 22.56 -40.41 0.09
C GLY A 640 21.17 -39.79 -0.01
N SER A 641 20.15 -40.55 0.41
CA SER A 641 18.78 -40.06 0.36
C SER A 641 18.67 -38.72 1.10
N ARG A 642 17.73 -37.85 0.71
CA ARG A 642 17.44 -36.58 1.43
C ARG A 642 17.40 -36.80 2.95
N ALA A 643 16.74 -37.87 3.39
CA ALA A 643 16.63 -38.23 4.80
C ALA A 643 18.01 -38.44 5.44
N ASN A 644 18.92 -39.16 4.79
CA ASN A 644 20.27 -39.39 5.31
C ASN A 644 21.07 -38.09 5.43
N ILE A 645 20.98 -37.20 4.44
CA ILE A 645 21.69 -35.91 4.49
C ILE A 645 21.13 -35.05 5.62
N VAL A 646 19.80 -34.99 5.76
CA VAL A 646 19.15 -34.31 6.89
C VAL A 646 19.59 -34.92 8.22
N ASP A 647 19.58 -36.24 8.36
CA ASP A 647 20.00 -36.92 9.58
C ASP A 647 21.46 -36.61 9.94
N ASN A 648 22.37 -36.54 8.95
CA ASN A 648 23.76 -36.12 9.15
C ASN A 648 23.88 -34.65 9.54
N ILE A 649 23.06 -33.75 8.98
CA ILE A 649 23.05 -32.34 9.40
C ILE A 649 22.58 -32.23 10.85
N PHE A 650 21.64 -33.06 11.28
CA PHE A 650 21.08 -33.04 12.63
C PHE A 650 21.79 -33.97 13.63
N SER A 651 22.84 -34.70 13.22
CA SER A 651 23.54 -35.69 14.07
C SER A 651 24.15 -35.08 15.32
N ASP A 652 24.68 -33.86 15.20
CA ASP A 652 25.27 -33.10 16.30
C ASP A 652 25.16 -31.59 16.07
N GLU A 653 25.65 -30.79 17.03
CA GLU A 653 25.54 -29.34 16.98
C GLU A 653 26.48 -28.69 15.96
N GLY A 654 27.69 -29.22 15.77
CA GLY A 654 28.65 -28.68 14.80
C GLY A 654 28.17 -28.86 13.36
N ALA A 655 27.59 -30.01 13.02
CA ALA A 655 26.99 -30.23 11.71
C ALA A 655 25.85 -29.23 11.41
N ARG A 656 25.00 -28.95 12.40
CA ARG A 656 23.92 -27.95 12.27
C ARG A 656 24.46 -26.54 12.10
N GLU A 657 25.49 -26.17 12.87
CA GLU A 657 26.13 -24.86 12.75
C GLU A 657 26.78 -24.66 11.38
N THR A 658 27.46 -25.67 10.84
CA THR A 658 28.02 -25.65 9.48
C THR A 658 26.94 -25.42 8.43
N TRP A 659 25.83 -26.15 8.50
CA TRP A 659 24.69 -25.99 7.58
C TRP A 659 24.07 -24.59 7.67
N VAL A 660 23.82 -24.09 8.88
CA VAL A 660 23.24 -22.75 9.10
C VAL A 660 24.17 -21.66 8.59
N ARG A 661 25.47 -21.75 8.90
CA ARG A 661 26.48 -20.79 8.46
C ARG A 661 26.64 -20.80 6.95
N TRP A 662 26.71 -21.97 6.32
CA TRP A 662 26.82 -22.10 4.86
C TRP A 662 25.66 -21.39 4.15
N ARG A 663 24.41 -21.63 4.57
CA ARG A 663 23.25 -20.92 4.00
C ARG A 663 23.33 -19.41 4.20
N GLY A 664 23.72 -18.97 5.41
CA GLY A 664 23.92 -17.55 5.71
C GLY A 664 24.92 -16.88 4.78
N ILE A 665 26.05 -17.54 4.51
CA ILE A 665 27.07 -17.05 3.58
C ILE A 665 26.52 -16.98 2.15
N ARG A 666 25.86 -18.05 1.67
CA ARG A 666 25.32 -18.11 0.31
C ARG A 666 24.24 -17.04 0.06
N VAL A 667 23.39 -16.78 1.05
CA VAL A 667 22.42 -15.67 0.99
C VAL A 667 23.12 -14.31 1.00
N ALA A 668 24.14 -14.12 1.84
CA ALA A 668 24.91 -12.87 1.87
C ALA A 668 25.69 -12.61 0.58
N GLU A 669 26.24 -13.63 -0.07
CA GLU A 669 26.88 -13.51 -1.38
C GLU A 669 25.92 -12.96 -2.43
N PHE A 670 24.68 -13.45 -2.46
CA PHE A 670 23.65 -12.92 -3.34
C PHE A 670 23.26 -11.47 -2.99
N TYR A 671 23.12 -11.15 -1.70
CA TYR A 671 22.88 -9.76 -1.29
C TYR A 671 24.03 -8.81 -1.65
N ARG A 672 25.28 -9.31 -1.70
CA ARG A 672 26.41 -8.52 -2.20
C ARG A 672 26.21 -8.15 -3.67
N GLU A 673 25.76 -9.08 -4.50
CA GLU A 673 25.47 -8.81 -5.92
C GLU A 673 24.39 -7.75 -6.07
N LEU A 674 23.32 -7.82 -5.27
CA LEU A 674 22.30 -6.78 -5.24
C LEU A 674 22.87 -5.44 -4.75
N ASN A 675 23.72 -5.45 -3.72
CA ASN A 675 24.37 -4.25 -3.22
C ASN A 675 25.31 -3.61 -4.25
N ASP A 676 26.01 -4.41 -5.06
CA ASP A 676 26.87 -3.91 -6.14
C ASP A 676 26.03 -3.22 -7.24
N ILE A 677 24.86 -3.77 -7.59
CA ILE A 677 23.90 -3.12 -8.52
C ILE A 677 23.49 -1.74 -7.98
N VAL A 678 23.10 -1.69 -6.71
CA VAL A 678 22.65 -0.46 -6.06
C VAL A 678 23.79 0.59 -5.97
N GLY A 679 25.01 0.16 -5.61
CA GLY A 679 26.16 1.04 -5.48
C GLY A 679 26.72 1.54 -6.81
N ASN A 680 26.58 0.78 -7.90
CA ASN A 680 27.02 1.21 -9.23
C ASN A 680 26.21 2.39 -9.79
N ALA A 681 24.98 2.60 -9.31
CA ALA A 681 24.13 3.71 -9.73
C ALA A 681 24.32 5.00 -8.92
N GLY A 682 25.11 4.98 -7.85
CA GLY A 682 25.39 6.17 -7.05
C GLY A 682 26.51 5.91 -6.04
N ALA A 683 27.55 6.75 -6.06
CA ALA A 683 28.84 6.47 -5.41
C ALA A 683 28.78 6.13 -3.91
N ASP A 684 27.73 6.56 -3.20
CA ASP A 684 27.53 6.32 -1.76
C ASP A 684 26.26 5.50 -1.43
N ARG A 685 25.49 5.08 -2.45
CA ARG A 685 24.22 4.37 -2.29
C ARG A 685 24.46 2.93 -1.89
N LYS A 686 23.70 2.43 -0.91
CA LYS A 686 23.81 1.03 -0.46
C LYS A 686 22.47 0.34 -0.39
N LEU A 687 22.54 -0.99 -0.37
CA LEU A 687 21.45 -1.84 0.03
C LEU A 687 21.36 -1.89 1.57
N VAL A 688 20.16 -1.76 2.09
CA VAL A 688 19.87 -1.72 3.53
C VAL A 688 19.10 -2.97 3.93
N ALA A 689 19.60 -3.70 4.93
CA ALA A 689 18.84 -4.74 5.61
C ALA A 689 17.97 -4.10 6.69
N ALA A 690 16.70 -3.85 6.38
CA ALA A 690 15.76 -3.23 7.31
C ALA A 690 15.03 -4.30 8.12
N TYR A 691 15.50 -4.56 9.34
CA TYR A 691 14.91 -5.57 10.23
C TYR A 691 13.60 -5.05 10.81
N MET A 692 12.48 -5.41 10.19
CA MET A 692 11.15 -4.92 10.55
C MET A 692 10.28 -6.02 11.13
N ASN A 693 9.79 -5.83 12.36
CA ASN A 693 8.86 -6.75 13.03
C ASN A 693 9.31 -8.22 13.14
N ILE A 694 10.61 -8.53 12.98
CA ILE A 694 11.14 -9.89 12.94
C ILE A 694 10.98 -10.66 14.28
N PHE A 695 10.97 -9.95 15.42
CA PHE A 695 10.79 -10.55 16.76
C PHE A 695 9.40 -10.33 17.36
N SER A 696 8.54 -9.51 16.73
CA SER A 696 7.35 -8.95 17.35
C SER A 696 6.03 -9.31 16.66
N SER A 697 6.04 -9.97 15.50
CA SER A 697 4.82 -10.32 14.78
C SER A 697 3.85 -11.15 15.64
N ARG A 698 2.60 -10.70 15.72
CA ARG A 698 1.51 -11.43 16.38
C ARG A 698 0.84 -12.45 15.45
N TYR A 699 1.05 -12.34 14.14
CA TYR A 699 0.19 -12.96 13.14
C TYR A 699 0.90 -13.93 12.19
N THR A 700 2.23 -13.90 12.08
CA THR A 700 2.88 -14.48 10.89
C THR A 700 4.01 -15.47 11.18
N ASP A 701 4.68 -15.38 12.33
CA ASP A 701 5.48 -16.49 12.86
C ASP A 701 5.60 -16.37 14.39
N ILE A 702 4.99 -17.29 15.14
CA ILE A 702 5.08 -17.30 16.62
C ILE A 702 6.46 -17.85 17.05
N ARG A 703 7.26 -18.44 16.15
CA ARG A 703 8.51 -19.15 16.49
C ARG A 703 9.64 -18.24 16.97
N PRO A 704 10.01 -17.10 16.34
CA PRO A 704 11.01 -16.19 16.91
C PRO A 704 10.62 -15.74 18.31
N ARG A 705 9.34 -15.42 18.50
CA ARG A 705 8.78 -15.02 19.80
C ARG A 705 8.80 -16.16 20.83
N GLN A 706 8.49 -17.39 20.43
CA GLN A 706 8.55 -18.58 21.29
C GLN A 706 10.00 -18.97 21.61
N ALA A 707 10.92 -18.80 20.66
CA ALA A 707 12.34 -19.06 20.83
C ALA A 707 12.94 -18.12 21.89
N LEU A 708 12.62 -16.82 21.82
CA LEU A 708 13.00 -15.87 22.86
C LEU A 708 12.41 -16.23 24.23
N LYS A 709 11.15 -16.70 24.30
CA LYS A 709 10.56 -17.22 25.55
C LYS A 709 11.29 -18.46 26.11
N LYS A 710 11.94 -19.23 25.24
CA LYS A 710 12.79 -20.38 25.60
C LYS A 710 14.26 -19.96 25.81
N SER A 711 14.53 -18.66 25.90
CA SER A 711 15.88 -18.10 26.07
C SER A 711 16.86 -18.46 24.96
N ILE A 712 16.37 -18.69 23.74
CA ILE A 712 17.24 -18.84 22.56
C ILE A 712 17.79 -17.45 22.18
N PRO A 713 19.11 -17.29 22.04
CA PRO A 713 19.70 -15.99 21.68
C PRO A 713 19.19 -15.44 20.34
N PRO A 714 18.99 -14.12 20.19
CA PRO A 714 18.58 -13.49 18.92
C PRO A 714 19.49 -13.84 17.74
N GLU A 715 20.79 -13.93 18.00
CA GLU A 715 21.82 -14.31 17.02
C GLU A 715 21.51 -15.65 16.37
N ARG A 716 21.19 -16.67 17.17
CA ARG A 716 20.85 -18.01 16.68
C ARG A 716 19.58 -17.98 15.84
N ILE A 717 18.56 -17.21 16.26
CA ILE A 717 17.30 -17.07 15.52
C ILE A 717 17.55 -16.48 14.14
N LEU A 718 18.36 -15.42 14.04
CA LEU A 718 18.65 -14.76 12.76
C LEU A 718 19.61 -15.57 11.88
N ALA A 719 20.55 -16.30 12.48
CA ALA A 719 21.41 -17.24 11.77
C ALA A 719 20.59 -18.36 11.13
N GLU A 720 19.66 -18.99 11.86
CA GLU A 720 18.76 -20.04 11.33
C GLU A 720 17.88 -19.55 10.17
N LYS A 721 17.68 -18.22 10.05
CA LYS A 721 16.95 -17.57 8.95
C LYS A 721 17.86 -17.12 7.81
N ALA A 722 19.19 -17.30 7.91
CA ALA A 722 20.20 -16.81 6.97
C ALA A 722 20.26 -15.29 6.82
N VAL A 723 19.85 -14.53 7.85
CA VAL A 723 19.86 -13.05 7.85
C VAL A 723 20.60 -12.53 9.09
N SER A 724 21.75 -13.13 9.40
CA SER A 724 22.60 -12.62 10.48
C SER A 724 23.12 -11.21 10.11
N PRO A 725 22.92 -10.19 10.96
CA PRO A 725 23.34 -8.82 10.63
C PRO A 725 24.85 -8.69 10.47
N SER A 726 25.65 -9.46 11.22
CA SER A 726 27.11 -9.44 11.10
C SER A 726 27.56 -9.98 9.74
N ILE A 727 26.95 -11.06 9.27
CA ILE A 727 27.26 -11.65 7.95
C ILE A 727 26.83 -10.70 6.83
N LEU A 728 25.63 -10.11 6.91
CA LEU A 728 25.14 -9.16 5.89
C LEU A 728 25.99 -7.88 5.86
N ASN A 729 26.44 -7.37 7.00
CA ASN A 729 27.32 -6.21 7.05
C ASN A 729 28.71 -6.53 6.47
N GLU A 730 29.36 -7.57 6.98
CA GLU A 730 30.76 -7.87 6.65
C GLU A 730 30.94 -8.47 5.25
N LEU A 731 30.05 -9.38 4.82
CA LEU A 731 30.18 -10.06 3.53
C LEU A 731 29.39 -9.38 2.42
N ALA A 732 28.19 -8.87 2.70
CA ALA A 732 27.36 -8.22 1.67
C ALA A 732 27.61 -6.71 1.57
N GLY A 733 28.29 -6.09 2.54
CA GLY A 733 28.58 -4.65 2.55
C GLY A 733 27.34 -3.77 2.81
N MET A 734 26.23 -4.39 3.22
CA MET A 734 24.94 -3.76 3.44
C MET A 734 24.94 -2.88 4.70
N ARG A 735 24.10 -1.84 4.69
CA ARG A 735 23.75 -1.10 5.91
C ARG A 735 22.78 -1.93 6.77
N ILE A 736 22.91 -1.84 8.08
CA ILE A 736 22.14 -2.67 9.02
C ILE A 736 21.27 -1.78 9.90
N TRP A 737 19.96 -1.85 9.65
CA TRP A 737 18.99 -1.08 10.41
C TRP A 737 18.23 -1.95 11.39
N ARG A 738 18.48 -1.71 12.68
CA ARG A 738 17.98 -2.55 13.77
C ARG A 738 16.54 -2.22 14.18
N PRO A 739 15.76 -3.20 14.64
CA PRO A 739 14.44 -2.94 15.20
C PRO A 739 14.57 -2.46 16.65
N ILE A 740 14.05 -1.28 16.93
CA ILE A 740 13.84 -0.82 18.30
C ILE A 740 12.35 -0.87 18.56
N ARG A 741 11.92 -1.46 19.68
CA ARG A 741 10.52 -1.40 20.08
C ARG A 741 10.41 -0.54 21.31
N VAL A 742 9.65 0.54 21.21
CA VAL A 742 9.45 1.42 22.36
C VAL A 742 8.42 0.78 23.30
N PRO A 743 8.80 0.39 24.53
CA PRO A 743 7.90 -0.33 25.43
C PRO A 743 6.75 0.56 25.89
N TYR A 744 5.54 0.00 25.95
CA TYR A 744 4.47 0.57 26.77
C TYR A 744 4.50 -0.02 28.17
N ALA A 745 4.55 0.82 29.21
CA ALA A 745 4.49 0.42 30.62
C ALA A 745 3.22 -0.39 30.99
N PHE A 746 2.19 -0.42 30.12
CA PHE A 746 0.86 -0.98 30.43
C PHE A 746 0.54 -2.30 29.74
N THR A 747 1.42 -2.86 28.91
CA THR A 747 1.18 -4.20 28.35
C THR A 747 1.61 -5.30 29.33
N ARG A 748 0.87 -5.42 30.44
CA ARG A 748 0.97 -6.58 31.36
C ARG A 748 0.33 -7.84 30.75
N LYS A 749 0.68 -8.20 29.52
CA LYS A 749 0.53 -9.58 29.03
C LYS A 749 1.86 -10.29 29.35
N PRO A 750 1.84 -11.48 30.00
CA PRO A 750 3.07 -12.26 30.27
C PRO A 750 3.97 -12.40 29.04
N ASP A 751 3.34 -12.48 27.87
CA ASP A 751 3.99 -12.64 26.57
C ASP A 751 4.72 -11.42 26.01
N ASN A 752 4.39 -10.21 26.48
CA ASN A 752 5.12 -8.99 26.11
C ASN A 752 6.29 -8.76 27.09
N ILE A 753 6.12 -9.13 28.36
CA ILE A 753 7.16 -9.05 29.40
C ILE A 753 8.42 -9.81 28.99
N ALA A 754 8.28 -11.01 28.39
CA ALA A 754 9.41 -11.80 27.90
C ALA A 754 10.17 -11.18 26.72
N LEU A 755 9.50 -10.42 25.84
CA LEU A 755 10.15 -9.67 24.75
C LEU A 755 10.89 -8.45 25.30
N PHE A 756 10.29 -7.76 26.27
CA PHE A 756 10.93 -6.61 26.91
C PHE A 756 12.16 -7.00 27.73
N SER A 757 12.15 -8.17 28.37
CA SER A 757 13.32 -8.65 29.11
C SER A 757 14.53 -8.92 28.23
N VAL A 758 14.34 -9.15 26.92
CA VAL A 758 15.41 -9.43 25.95
C VAL A 758 15.63 -8.29 24.94
N GLN A 759 14.84 -7.20 24.98
CA GLN A 759 14.96 -6.08 24.03
C GLN A 759 16.35 -5.46 24.09
N LYS A 760 16.90 -5.30 25.29
CA LYS A 760 18.27 -4.80 25.48
C LYS A 760 19.31 -5.73 24.84
N ASP A 761 19.15 -7.04 25.01
CA ASP A 761 20.05 -8.03 24.42
C ASP A 761 19.98 -8.02 22.88
N ILE A 762 18.79 -7.82 22.32
CA ILE A 762 18.58 -7.63 20.87
C ILE A 762 19.30 -6.37 20.40
N GLU A 763 19.09 -5.24 21.07
CA GLU A 763 19.74 -3.97 20.71
C GLU A 763 21.27 -4.06 20.78
N GLU A 764 21.82 -4.58 21.89
CA GLU A 764 23.26 -4.79 22.05
C GLU A 764 23.82 -5.73 20.97
N PHE A 765 23.08 -6.78 20.59
CA PHE A 765 23.47 -7.68 19.52
C PHE A 765 23.61 -6.96 18.17
N PHE A 766 22.61 -6.16 17.78
CA PHE A 766 22.68 -5.40 16.52
C PHE A 766 23.78 -4.33 16.54
N ILE A 767 23.99 -3.66 17.68
CA ILE A 767 25.10 -2.70 17.84
C ILE A 767 26.44 -3.41 17.63
N ARG A 768 26.66 -4.57 18.25
CA ARG A 768 27.89 -5.37 18.06
C ARG A 768 28.06 -5.85 16.62
N ALA A 769 26.97 -6.10 15.91
CA ALA A 769 26.98 -6.48 14.50
C ALA A 769 27.18 -5.31 13.53
N GLY A 770 27.46 -4.10 14.04
CA GLY A 770 27.76 -2.91 13.23
C GLY A 770 26.54 -2.20 12.66
N SER A 771 25.40 -2.25 13.36
CA SER A 771 24.21 -1.47 13.02
C SER A 771 24.50 0.03 12.96
N ASP A 772 24.23 0.64 11.81
CA ASP A 772 24.46 2.06 11.50
C ASP A 772 23.16 2.89 11.47
N GLY A 773 21.99 2.23 11.56
CA GLY A 773 20.69 2.88 11.69
C GLY A 773 19.73 2.09 12.58
N ALA A 774 18.62 2.71 12.95
CA ALA A 774 17.56 2.09 13.74
C ALA A 774 16.18 2.49 13.23
N VAL A 775 15.23 1.58 13.42
CA VAL A 775 13.86 1.64 12.92
C VAL A 775 12.96 1.39 14.14
N GLU A 776 12.28 2.42 14.66
CA GLU A 776 11.50 2.29 15.90
C GLU A 776 10.04 1.94 15.70
N PHE A 777 9.63 0.80 16.20
CA PHE A 777 8.25 0.34 16.15
C PHE A 777 7.50 0.79 17.40
N ASN A 778 6.41 1.53 17.17
CA ASN A 778 5.39 1.75 18.18
C ASN A 778 4.39 0.58 18.20
N ASP A 779 3.84 0.28 19.37
CA ASP A 779 2.72 -0.67 19.46
C ASP A 779 1.48 -0.09 18.79
N TYR A 780 0.85 -0.89 17.92
CA TYR A 780 -0.43 -0.56 17.31
C TYR A 780 -1.60 -1.25 18.01
N PHE A 781 -2.77 -0.65 17.87
CA PHE A 781 -4.05 -1.14 18.33
C PHE A 781 -4.99 -1.23 17.12
N GLU A 782 -5.56 -2.41 16.89
CA GLU A 782 -6.67 -2.60 15.95
C GLU A 782 -7.94 -2.90 16.72
N SER A 783 -9.05 -2.25 16.37
CA SER A 783 -10.38 -2.64 16.82
C SER A 783 -11.41 -2.49 15.71
N LYS A 784 -12.46 -3.30 15.76
CA LYS A 784 -13.74 -2.88 15.19
C LYS A 784 -14.45 -2.07 16.27
N ALA A 785 -15.09 -0.97 15.89
CA ALA A 785 -15.97 -0.19 16.75
C ALA A 785 -17.41 -0.45 16.28
N PRO A 786 -18.10 -1.48 16.81
CA PRO A 786 -19.46 -1.81 16.40
C PRO A 786 -20.39 -0.62 16.68
N GLY A 787 -21.26 -0.28 15.73
CA GLY A 787 -22.23 0.80 15.88
C GLY A 787 -21.78 2.18 15.38
N ILE A 788 -20.46 2.40 15.18
CA ILE A 788 -20.00 3.49 14.30
C ILE A 788 -20.59 3.31 12.90
N SER A 789 -20.73 2.04 12.47
CA SER A 789 -21.28 1.57 11.21
C SER A 789 -22.75 1.89 10.94
N SER A 790 -23.56 2.04 11.99
CA SER A 790 -25.03 2.09 11.89
C SER A 790 -25.62 3.43 12.35
N ASN A 791 -24.78 4.44 12.55
CA ASN A 791 -25.17 5.74 13.07
C ASN A 791 -25.16 6.81 11.96
N TRP A 792 -26.29 7.52 11.83
CA TRP A 792 -26.75 8.41 10.74
C TRP A 792 -25.78 9.44 10.14
N TRP A 793 -24.61 9.69 10.73
CA TRP A 793 -23.58 10.50 10.06
C TRP A 793 -22.82 9.71 8.99
N TRP A 794 -22.83 8.37 9.05
CA TRP A 794 -21.98 7.51 8.23
C TRP A 794 -22.66 6.16 7.95
N ASP A 795 -22.62 5.68 6.71
CA ASP A 795 -22.89 4.26 6.39
C ASP A 795 -21.55 3.50 6.37
N MET A 796 -21.10 3.05 7.55
CA MET A 796 -19.73 2.58 7.75
C MET A 796 -19.64 1.05 7.86
N ARG A 797 -18.60 0.40 7.32
CA ARG A 797 -18.17 -0.96 7.71
C ARG A 797 -16.66 -0.96 7.93
N TYR A 798 -16.18 -0.58 9.13
CA TYR A 798 -14.75 -0.31 9.33
C TYR A 798 -14.08 -1.03 10.51
N LYS A 799 -12.75 -1.18 10.37
CA LYS A 799 -11.78 -1.46 11.44
C LYS A 799 -10.98 -0.16 11.66
N THR A 800 -10.81 0.26 12.91
CA THR A 800 -9.90 1.33 13.31
C THR A 800 -8.55 0.72 13.63
N VAL A 801 -7.46 1.28 13.08
CA VAL A 801 -6.09 0.88 13.41
C VAL A 801 -5.30 2.12 13.73
N ALA A 802 -4.66 2.17 14.89
CA ALA A 802 -3.76 3.27 15.20
C ALA A 802 -2.52 2.84 15.95
N THR A 803 -1.45 3.58 15.69
CA THR A 803 -0.20 3.53 16.41
C THR A 803 -0.29 4.39 17.66
N VAL A 804 0.09 3.86 18.83
CA VAL A 804 -0.12 4.54 20.12
C VAL A 804 1.13 5.28 20.59
N GLN A 805 1.07 6.61 20.78
CA GLN A 805 2.21 7.46 21.17
C GLN A 805 2.07 8.03 22.60
N HIS A 806 3.19 8.19 23.33
CA HIS A 806 3.24 8.86 24.65
C HIS A 806 3.62 10.36 24.47
N PRO A 807 2.98 11.30 25.20
CA PRO A 807 3.19 12.75 25.03
C PRO A 807 4.55 13.31 25.47
N GLU A 808 5.35 12.56 26.23
CA GLU A 808 6.64 13.04 26.77
C GLU A 808 7.88 12.48 26.05
N MET A 809 7.73 11.79 24.92
CA MET A 809 8.88 11.29 24.16
C MET A 809 9.26 12.27 23.04
N TYR A 810 10.09 13.25 23.39
CA TYR A 810 10.88 14.04 22.46
C TYR A 810 12.35 13.71 22.72
N MET A 811 13.05 13.08 21.78
CA MET A 811 14.51 12.97 21.80
C MET A 811 15.08 13.66 20.56
N LYS A 812 15.94 14.65 20.81
CA LYS A 812 16.72 15.42 19.83
C LYS A 812 18.13 14.86 19.80
N PHE A 813 18.76 14.89 18.63
CA PHE A 813 19.99 14.15 18.43
C PHE A 813 21.29 14.91 18.64
N LYS A 814 22.21 14.19 19.26
CA LYS A 814 23.64 14.45 19.30
C LYS A 814 24.26 13.07 19.38
N LEU A 815 24.76 12.53 18.27
CA LEU A 815 25.63 11.34 18.25
C LEU A 815 26.52 11.37 19.51
N PRO A 816 26.45 10.47 20.51
CA PRO A 816 25.51 9.40 20.85
C PRO A 816 24.26 9.87 21.65
N GLU A 817 23.05 9.59 21.15
CA GLU A 817 21.76 9.34 21.87
C GLU A 817 20.57 9.54 20.89
N ASP A 818 20.44 8.70 19.86
CA ASP A 818 19.55 9.06 18.73
C ASP A 818 18.53 7.96 18.32
N ARG A 819 17.23 8.30 18.40
CA ARG A 819 15.99 7.50 18.35
C ARG A 819 14.95 7.98 17.30
N VAL A 820 14.72 7.20 16.24
CA VAL A 820 13.91 7.50 15.04
C VAL A 820 12.44 7.10 15.19
N TYR A 821 11.45 7.99 15.03
CA TYR A 821 10.04 7.63 15.25
C TYR A 821 9.34 7.03 14.02
N MET A 822 8.63 5.90 14.18
CA MET A 822 7.76 5.35 13.13
C MET A 822 6.28 5.23 13.48
N TYR A 823 5.44 5.26 12.45
CA TYR A 823 3.99 5.10 12.51
C TYR A 823 3.55 3.83 11.77
N GLY A 824 3.70 2.66 12.41
CA GLY A 824 3.22 1.39 11.85
C GLY A 824 1.78 1.09 12.25
N GLY A 825 0.90 0.96 11.27
CA GLY A 825 -0.42 0.33 11.42
C GLY A 825 -0.54 -0.79 10.39
N TRP A 826 -0.65 -2.03 10.85
CA TRP A 826 -1.01 -3.17 10.01
C TRP A 826 -2.50 -3.09 9.73
N GLN A 827 -2.95 -3.21 8.49
CA GLN A 827 -4.37 -3.45 8.24
C GLN A 827 -4.55 -4.52 7.16
N PHE A 828 -4.60 -5.78 7.61
CA PHE A 828 -5.17 -6.86 6.81
C PHE A 828 -6.67 -6.60 6.61
N LEU A 829 -7.00 -6.18 5.39
CA LEU A 829 -8.26 -6.55 4.76
C LEU A 829 -8.24 -8.08 4.59
N GLN A 830 -8.67 -8.81 5.62
CA GLN A 830 -9.16 -10.17 5.41
C GLN A 830 -10.59 -10.07 4.90
N HIS A 831 -10.73 -10.51 3.65
CA HIS A 831 -11.85 -11.18 2.99
C HIS A 831 -13.27 -10.75 3.39
#